data_AF-A0A1V2R241-F1
#
_entry.id   AF-A0A1V2R241-F1
#
_cell.length_a   1.000
_cell.length_b   1.000
_cell.length_c   1.000
_cell.angle_alpha   90.00
_cell.angle_beta   90.00
_cell.angle_gamma   90.00
#
_symmetry.space_group_name_H-M   'P 1'
#
loop_
_entity.id
_entity.type
_entity.pdbx_description
1 polymer ?
#
loop_
_entity_poly.entity_id
_entity_poly.type
_entity_poly.pdbx_seq_one_letter_code
_entity_poly.pdbx_strand_id
1 'polypeptide(L)'
;MAMKNMTFKEKIKSALFFCGIFIFSLNTPSLSATEFNVNVLDVDDRSAIDLSHFSDPEYVTPGAYLLSIKVNSREIQQQIIQYLPEDDTHSRPTACLPPALVDKLALKKEARDKIELWHNESCVDLSPIAGVKVSNQIGMGTLNITIPQAWLAYSDQNWIPPEQWDHGINGALLDYNLVGNVRRDTNGKGSSHYLSSYGTAGFNQGAWRYRADYRYFLQKSRNSNRDRFSWDQFYAYRPLPTLSADLKLGEMYFSSNLFDSYRFTGVSLANNENMLPPSLRGYAPEIRGVAKSNATVTVTQNGRLIYETTVPAGPFAIQDMKNGVSGTLDVRVTEEDGTVTTFQTESANLPYLTRPGHVQYKLAAGKPSNTNHRLQGPAFSAAEASWGLSNAWSIYGGTILSDGYQSWSAGIGKNLYLLGALSADVTQSRATLPAPYSSQMGHAFSLNWSKYFNSIDSQISFAGYRFSEKTYMSMAQYLYALNLDNRYRNEKERYTITLSKNFATQESSSVLSGLSTYVTYTRQTYWNEAQQDRYGISLNKYLDIGTFKGIAANLSVYRTEFNRRTDDSLYLSFSIPLGEKDRLSYSVGRYNDGSNQALTYSNNADPRRTWNLSTRHDSKENTYLSGNYTHLAPMTDATVGVAWQQDRYTYLNGSLRGGITATRHGVAAHPKGNQGGTRIMVDTEQAGVPFTGSQVETNRYGLAVIAGTSSYYDVSTRIDLQKLPSGIEAMTTVVQGTLTEGAIGYRKFDVVSGAKVMAHVALADGKNPPFAAQIKNKKGRDIAMITNGGQAYITGVSPDETLSVIWEGRTQCVITLPSTLNHLDALLLPCK
;
A
#
# COMPACT_ATOMS: atom_id res chain seq x y z
N MET A 1 -54.22 29.72 -70.38
CA MET A 1 -53.45 30.89 -70.84
C MET A 1 -52.32 31.12 -69.84
N ALA A 2 -51.08 30.85 -70.29
CA ALA A 2 -49.75 31.17 -69.73
C ALA A 2 -49.48 31.20 -68.20
N MET A 3 -48.74 30.19 -67.71
CA MET A 3 -47.64 30.33 -66.72
C MET A 3 -46.91 28.98 -66.64
N LYS A 4 -45.99 28.66 -67.56
CA LYS A 4 -44.54 28.91 -67.54
C LYS A 4 -43.78 28.28 -66.35
N ASN A 5 -43.32 27.05 -66.60
CA ASN A 5 -42.15 26.33 -66.09
C ASN A 5 -41.19 27.13 -65.17
N MET A 6 -41.20 26.83 -63.87
CA MET A 6 -40.00 26.93 -63.04
C MET A 6 -39.13 25.68 -63.25
N THR A 7 -37.84 25.87 -63.45
CA THR A 7 -36.89 24.77 -63.74
C THR A 7 -36.50 24.03 -62.45
N PHE A 8 -36.17 22.74 -62.57
CA PHE A 8 -35.78 21.87 -61.45
C PHE A 8 -34.65 22.43 -60.56
N LYS A 9 -33.78 23.29 -61.12
CA LYS A 9 -32.73 24.03 -60.38
C LYS A 9 -33.29 25.03 -59.37
N GLU A 10 -34.44 25.64 -59.62
CA GLU A 10 -35.06 26.60 -58.69
C GLU A 10 -35.76 25.90 -57.52
N LYS A 11 -36.31 24.69 -57.74
CA LYS A 11 -36.84 23.87 -56.65
C LYS A 11 -35.75 23.42 -55.67
N ILE A 12 -34.56 23.08 -56.17
CA ILE A 12 -33.40 22.72 -55.33
C ILE A 12 -32.87 23.92 -54.55
N LYS A 13 -32.79 25.11 -55.18
CA LYS A 13 -32.40 26.35 -54.48
C LYS A 13 -33.41 26.75 -53.39
N SER A 14 -34.71 26.62 -53.67
CA SER A 14 -35.75 26.90 -52.67
C SER A 14 -35.73 25.89 -51.51
N ALA A 15 -35.47 24.62 -51.78
CA ALA A 15 -35.34 23.60 -50.74
C ALA A 15 -34.07 23.79 -49.89
N LEU A 16 -32.93 24.16 -50.50
CA LEU A 16 -31.69 24.52 -49.80
C LEU A 16 -31.84 25.82 -49.00
N PHE A 17 -32.62 26.78 -49.48
CA PHE A 17 -32.89 28.03 -48.76
C PHE A 17 -33.81 27.79 -47.54
N PHE A 18 -34.86 26.98 -47.69
CA PHE A 18 -35.72 26.58 -46.56
C PHE A 18 -35.00 25.68 -45.56
N CYS A 19 -34.14 24.76 -46.02
CA CYS A 19 -33.33 23.92 -45.13
C CYS A 19 -32.23 24.74 -44.43
N GLY A 20 -31.66 25.73 -45.13
CA GLY A 20 -30.72 26.70 -44.56
C GLY A 20 -31.34 27.56 -43.46
N ILE A 21 -32.59 28.02 -43.65
CA ILE A 21 -33.34 28.78 -42.65
C ILE A 21 -33.72 27.90 -41.45
N PHE A 22 -34.08 26.63 -41.68
CA PHE A 22 -34.41 25.68 -40.59
C PHE A 22 -33.18 25.29 -39.76
N ILE A 23 -32.00 25.20 -40.39
CA ILE A 23 -30.72 24.94 -39.70
C ILE A 23 -30.21 26.21 -38.98
N PHE A 24 -30.52 27.41 -39.49
CA PHE A 24 -30.24 28.68 -38.81
C PHE A 24 -31.12 28.88 -37.57
N SER A 25 -32.39 28.46 -37.59
CA SER A 25 -33.29 28.54 -36.43
C SER A 25 -32.97 27.53 -35.31
N LEU A 26 -32.15 26.51 -35.58
CA LEU A 26 -31.68 25.54 -34.58
C LEU A 26 -30.34 25.96 -33.91
N ASN A 27 -29.71 27.05 -34.36
CA ASN A 27 -28.41 27.54 -33.87
C ASN A 27 -28.46 28.98 -33.34
N THR A 28 -29.62 29.46 -32.87
CA THR A 28 -29.61 30.64 -32.00
C THR A 28 -29.22 30.19 -30.60
N PRO A 29 -28.04 30.56 -30.07
CA PRO A 29 -27.81 30.44 -28.64
C PRO A 29 -28.82 31.36 -27.96
N SER A 30 -29.84 30.78 -27.32
CA SER A 30 -30.66 31.54 -26.38
C SER A 30 -29.73 31.99 -25.26
N LEU A 31 -29.29 33.24 -25.31
CA LEU A 31 -28.76 33.93 -24.14
C LEU A 31 -29.94 34.15 -23.19
N SER A 32 -30.21 33.14 -22.37
CA SER A 32 -31.21 33.25 -21.32
C SER A 32 -30.55 33.93 -20.13
N ALA A 33 -30.78 35.23 -19.96
CA ALA A 33 -30.49 35.88 -18.68
C ALA A 33 -31.40 35.23 -17.64
N THR A 34 -30.82 34.58 -16.63
CA THR A 34 -31.59 33.88 -15.59
C THR A 34 -31.90 34.86 -14.48
N GLU A 35 -33.08 35.46 -14.51
CA GLU A 35 -33.48 36.45 -13.51
C GLU A 35 -34.10 35.75 -12.29
N PHE A 36 -33.51 35.96 -11.10
CA PHE A 36 -34.01 35.38 -9.86
C PHE A 36 -35.19 36.20 -9.32
N ASN A 37 -36.32 35.53 -9.06
CA ASN A 37 -37.50 36.19 -8.51
C ASN A 37 -37.29 36.51 -7.02
N VAL A 38 -36.90 37.74 -6.73
CA VAL A 38 -36.74 38.27 -5.37
C VAL A 38 -38.01 38.18 -4.52
N ASN A 39 -39.20 38.04 -5.13
CA ASN A 39 -40.47 37.91 -4.40
C ASN A 39 -40.66 36.53 -3.75
N VAL A 40 -39.85 35.53 -4.10
CA VAL A 40 -39.88 34.18 -3.51
C VAL A 40 -38.97 34.09 -2.27
N LEU A 41 -38.13 35.10 -2.03
CA LEU A 41 -37.26 35.18 -0.86
C LEU A 41 -38.03 35.80 0.32
N ASP A 42 -38.15 35.05 1.41
CA ASP A 42 -38.76 35.49 2.66
C ASP A 42 -37.76 36.32 3.48
N VAL A 43 -37.56 37.58 3.08
CA VAL A 43 -36.64 38.53 3.73
C VAL A 43 -37.35 39.84 4.02
N ASP A 44 -37.08 40.41 5.20
CA ASP A 44 -37.75 41.61 5.73
C ASP A 44 -37.42 42.91 4.97
N ASP A 45 -36.29 42.98 4.27
CA ASP A 45 -35.90 44.14 3.45
C ASP A 45 -35.49 43.72 2.04
N ARG A 46 -36.42 43.89 1.09
CA ARG A 46 -36.31 43.42 -0.29
C ARG A 46 -35.66 44.44 -1.23
N SER A 47 -35.48 45.68 -0.76
CA SER A 47 -35.04 46.81 -1.57
C SER A 47 -33.50 46.93 -1.72
N ALA A 48 -32.76 46.19 -0.90
CA ALA A 48 -31.29 46.22 -0.84
C ALA A 48 -30.60 45.00 -1.46
N ILE A 49 -31.34 44.09 -2.11
CA ILE A 49 -30.80 42.80 -2.61
C ILE A 49 -30.53 42.88 -4.12
N ASP A 50 -29.27 43.02 -4.50
CA ASP A 50 -28.81 42.88 -5.88
C ASP A 50 -28.42 41.43 -6.19
N LEU A 51 -29.27 40.73 -6.95
CA LEU A 51 -29.02 39.36 -7.41
C LEU A 51 -28.51 39.28 -8.85
N SER A 52 -28.24 40.42 -9.50
CA SER A 52 -27.78 40.45 -10.90
C SER A 52 -26.49 39.67 -11.09
N HIS A 53 -25.60 39.68 -10.09
CA HIS A 53 -24.36 38.90 -10.07
C HIS A 53 -24.56 37.37 -10.02
N PHE A 54 -25.72 36.88 -9.53
CA PHE A 54 -26.02 35.43 -9.49
C PHE A 54 -26.76 34.94 -10.74
N SER A 55 -27.22 35.85 -11.60
CA SER A 55 -27.93 35.52 -12.85
C SER A 55 -27.04 34.84 -13.90
N ASP A 56 -25.71 34.97 -13.75
CA ASP A 56 -24.72 34.25 -14.55
C ASP A 56 -24.22 33.02 -13.75
N PRO A 57 -24.48 31.80 -14.23
CA PRO A 57 -24.12 30.57 -13.52
C PRO A 57 -22.60 30.37 -13.33
N GLU A 58 -21.76 31.12 -14.05
CA GLU A 58 -20.30 31.04 -13.94
C GLU A 58 -19.67 32.28 -13.27
N TYR A 59 -20.47 33.27 -12.87
CA TYR A 59 -19.96 34.48 -12.22
C TYR A 59 -19.46 34.20 -10.80
N VAL A 60 -18.25 34.70 -10.55
CA VAL A 60 -17.55 34.61 -9.28
C VAL A 60 -17.19 36.02 -8.83
N THR A 61 -17.44 36.34 -7.56
CA THR A 61 -16.96 37.60 -6.99
C THR A 61 -15.41 37.64 -7.03
N PRO A 62 -14.78 38.74 -7.46
CA PRO A 62 -13.32 38.85 -7.45
C PRO A 62 -12.75 38.66 -6.05
N GLY A 63 -11.70 37.85 -5.93
CA GLY A 63 -11.13 37.51 -4.63
C GLY A 63 -10.32 36.23 -4.63
N ALA A 64 -9.77 35.92 -3.46
CA ALA A 64 -8.97 34.73 -3.22
C ALA A 64 -9.84 33.66 -2.55
N TYR A 65 -10.00 32.51 -3.20
CA TYR A 65 -10.81 31.40 -2.70
C TYR A 65 -9.94 30.17 -2.51
N LEU A 66 -10.02 29.53 -1.34
CA LEU A 66 -9.41 28.23 -1.12
C LEU A 66 -10.28 27.16 -1.81
N LEU A 67 -9.84 26.66 -2.96
CA LEU A 67 -10.60 25.71 -3.77
C LEU A 67 -9.89 24.37 -3.88
N SER A 68 -10.68 23.31 -3.78
CA SER A 68 -10.29 21.96 -4.17
C SER A 68 -10.38 21.83 -5.69
N ILE A 69 -9.23 21.62 -6.35
CA ILE A 69 -9.16 21.54 -7.80
C ILE A 69 -9.36 20.09 -8.22
N LYS A 70 -10.33 19.88 -9.11
CA LYS A 70 -10.65 18.57 -9.66
C LYS A 70 -10.41 18.56 -11.16
N VAL A 71 -9.68 17.56 -11.65
CA VAL A 71 -9.49 17.31 -13.08
C VAL A 71 -10.27 16.06 -13.45
N ASN A 72 -11.23 16.14 -14.37
CA ASN A 72 -12.11 15.01 -14.74
C ASN A 72 -12.72 14.30 -13.51
N SER A 73 -13.30 15.10 -12.59
CA SER A 73 -13.91 14.66 -11.33
C SER A 73 -12.94 14.13 -10.26
N ARG A 74 -11.63 14.16 -10.51
CA ARG A 74 -10.61 13.71 -9.55
C ARG A 74 -9.88 14.88 -8.92
N GLU A 75 -9.89 14.93 -7.59
CA GLU A 75 -9.20 15.95 -6.81
C GLU A 75 -7.68 15.79 -6.92
N ILE A 76 -6.98 16.87 -7.34
CA ILE A 76 -5.52 16.86 -7.47
C ILE A 76 -4.82 17.58 -6.32
N GLN A 77 -5.37 18.70 -5.87
CA GLN A 77 -4.85 19.49 -4.76
C GLN A 77 -5.87 20.56 -4.33
N GLN A 78 -5.73 21.06 -3.11
CA GLN A 78 -6.40 22.26 -2.64
C GLN A 78 -5.42 23.43 -2.64
N GLN A 79 -5.80 24.55 -3.26
CA GLN A 79 -4.97 25.76 -3.28
C GLN A 79 -5.84 27.01 -3.35
N ILE A 80 -5.26 28.15 -2.95
CA ILE A 80 -5.90 29.45 -3.11
C ILE A 80 -5.84 29.84 -4.59
N ILE A 81 -7.00 30.05 -5.20
CA ILE A 81 -7.16 30.55 -6.56
C ILE A 81 -7.67 31.98 -6.49
N GLN A 82 -7.00 32.89 -7.18
CA GLN A 82 -7.49 34.25 -7.35
C GLN A 82 -8.40 34.32 -8.56
N TYR A 83 -9.53 34.98 -8.40
CA TYR A 83 -10.41 35.36 -9.50
C TYR A 83 -10.15 36.81 -9.84
N LEU A 84 -9.66 37.02 -11.06
CA LEU A 84 -9.26 38.33 -11.55
C LEU A 84 -10.13 38.68 -12.78
N PRO A 85 -10.55 39.94 -12.93
CA PRO A 85 -11.15 40.38 -14.17
C PRO A 85 -10.11 40.31 -15.29
N GLU A 86 -10.53 39.87 -16.47
CA GLU A 86 -9.67 39.76 -17.66
C GLU A 86 -9.34 41.15 -18.23
N ASP A 87 -10.23 42.14 -18.02
CA ASP A 87 -10.09 43.55 -18.41
C ASP A 87 -10.83 44.50 -17.42
N ASP A 88 -10.43 45.77 -17.38
CA ASP A 88 -10.97 46.84 -16.51
C ASP A 88 -12.44 47.22 -16.78
N THR A 89 -13.05 46.69 -17.85
CA THR A 89 -14.44 46.99 -18.24
C THR A 89 -15.30 45.73 -18.26
N HIS A 90 -16.03 45.49 -17.18
CA HIS A 90 -17.13 44.50 -17.08
C HIS A 90 -16.80 43.10 -17.64
N SER A 91 -15.57 42.64 -17.49
CA SER A 91 -15.17 41.28 -17.82
C SER A 91 -15.58 40.31 -16.69
N ARG A 92 -15.96 39.10 -17.07
CA ARG A 92 -16.23 37.99 -16.15
C ARG A 92 -14.94 37.66 -15.40
N PRO A 93 -14.93 37.64 -14.05
CA PRO A 93 -13.75 37.25 -13.30
C PRO A 93 -13.39 35.78 -13.59
N THR A 94 -12.19 35.55 -14.12
CA THR A 94 -11.71 34.22 -14.51
C THR A 94 -10.75 33.70 -13.44
N ALA A 95 -10.77 32.38 -13.23
CA ALA A 95 -9.83 31.72 -12.33
C ALA A 95 -8.39 31.87 -12.85
N CYS A 96 -7.55 32.60 -12.12
CA CYS A 96 -6.12 32.69 -12.42
C CYS A 96 -5.44 31.37 -12.02
N LEU A 97 -5.25 30.49 -13.01
CA LEU A 97 -4.56 29.22 -12.82
C LEU A 97 -3.05 29.45 -12.83
N PRO A 98 -2.30 29.12 -11.77
CA PRO A 98 -0.86 29.33 -11.77
C PRO A 98 -0.17 28.39 -12.77
N PRO A 99 0.93 28.81 -13.43
CA PRO A 99 1.69 27.96 -14.37
C PRO A 99 2.06 26.58 -13.80
N ALA A 100 2.38 26.51 -12.51
CA ALA A 100 2.70 25.25 -11.82
C ALA A 100 1.53 24.23 -11.80
N LEU A 101 0.29 24.67 -12.01
CA LEU A 101 -0.87 23.77 -12.10
C LEU A 101 -0.89 22.99 -13.41
N VAL A 102 -0.39 23.58 -14.52
CA VAL A 102 -0.37 22.97 -15.85
C VAL A 102 0.40 21.65 -15.84
N ASP A 103 1.50 21.60 -15.10
CA ASP A 103 2.30 20.39 -14.97
C ASP A 103 1.48 19.23 -14.37
N LYS A 104 0.54 19.52 -13.47
CA LYS A 104 -0.33 18.53 -12.82
C LYS A 104 -1.51 18.08 -13.67
N LEU A 105 -1.82 18.78 -14.77
CA LEU A 105 -2.91 18.42 -15.69
C LEU A 105 -2.56 17.22 -16.59
N ALA A 106 -1.28 16.81 -16.63
CA ALA A 106 -0.79 15.68 -17.44
C ALA A 106 -1.19 15.78 -18.93
N LEU A 107 -1.12 17.00 -19.48
CA LEU A 107 -1.40 17.28 -20.88
C LEU A 107 -0.28 16.75 -21.80
N LYS A 108 -0.67 16.24 -22.97
CA LYS A 108 0.26 15.95 -24.07
C LYS A 108 0.96 17.22 -24.54
N LYS A 109 2.13 17.06 -25.16
CA LYS A 109 2.93 18.18 -25.65
C LYS A 109 2.14 19.07 -26.62
N GLU A 110 1.36 18.49 -27.53
CA GLU A 110 0.58 19.25 -28.51
C GLU A 110 -0.55 20.09 -27.89
N ALA A 111 -1.02 19.72 -26.69
CA ALA A 111 -1.99 20.51 -25.92
C ALA A 111 -1.28 21.60 -25.11
N ARG A 112 -0.10 21.29 -24.55
CA ARG A 112 0.72 22.27 -23.81
C ARG A 112 1.18 23.43 -24.71
N ASP A 113 1.54 23.14 -25.95
CA ASP A 113 2.02 24.16 -26.90
C ASP A 113 0.92 25.17 -27.31
N LYS A 114 -0.35 24.91 -26.97
CA LYS A 114 -1.50 25.81 -27.20
C LYS A 114 -1.85 26.68 -26.01
N ILE A 115 -1.17 26.51 -24.88
CA ILE A 115 -1.48 27.24 -23.65
C ILE A 115 -0.95 28.67 -23.80
N GLU A 116 -1.81 29.63 -23.50
CA GLU A 116 -1.47 31.06 -23.46
C GLU A 116 -1.38 31.53 -22.00
N LEU A 117 -0.54 32.53 -21.77
CA LEU A 117 -0.38 33.17 -20.45
C LEU A 117 -0.90 34.60 -20.51
N TRP A 118 -1.64 35.00 -19.50
CA TRP A 118 -2.17 36.35 -19.34
C TRP A 118 -1.80 36.93 -17.96
N HIS A 119 -2.06 38.22 -17.76
CA HIS A 119 -1.73 38.94 -16.53
C HIS A 119 -0.23 38.84 -16.13
N ASN A 120 0.67 39.38 -16.98
CA ASN A 120 2.13 39.35 -16.77
C ASN A 120 2.69 37.93 -16.51
N GLU A 121 2.28 36.97 -17.34
CA GLU A 121 2.74 35.57 -17.29
C GLU A 121 2.38 34.80 -15.99
N SER A 122 1.45 35.33 -15.18
CA SER A 122 1.08 34.72 -13.89
C SER A 122 -0.16 33.84 -13.94
N CYS A 123 -1.01 33.99 -14.96
CA CYS A 123 -2.25 33.24 -15.12
C CYS A 123 -2.26 32.45 -16.43
N VAL A 124 -2.67 31.19 -16.36
CA VAL A 124 -2.77 30.27 -17.50
C VAL A 124 -4.18 30.31 -18.07
N ASP A 125 -4.29 30.43 -19.39
CA ASP A 125 -5.53 30.19 -20.13
C ASP A 125 -5.53 28.82 -20.81
N LEU A 126 -6.57 28.03 -20.54
CA LEU A 126 -6.79 26.69 -21.10
C LEU A 126 -7.82 26.69 -22.23
N SER A 127 -8.50 27.82 -22.47
CA SER A 127 -9.55 28.00 -23.48
C SER A 127 -9.11 27.66 -24.92
N PRO A 128 -7.85 27.89 -25.34
CA PRO A 128 -7.38 27.48 -26.67
C PRO A 128 -7.36 25.95 -26.89
N ILE A 129 -7.42 25.15 -25.82
CA ILE A 129 -7.47 23.69 -25.92
C ILE A 129 -8.91 23.26 -26.16
N ALA A 130 -9.20 22.87 -27.40
CA ALA A 130 -10.54 22.46 -27.82
C ALA A 130 -11.16 21.40 -26.89
N GLY A 131 -12.33 21.73 -26.33
CA GLY A 131 -13.12 20.85 -25.47
C GLY A 131 -12.74 20.85 -23.99
N VAL A 132 -11.72 21.62 -23.58
CA VAL A 132 -11.46 21.87 -22.16
C VAL A 132 -12.53 22.81 -21.60
N LYS A 133 -13.01 22.52 -20.39
CA LYS A 133 -13.96 23.38 -19.66
C LYS A 133 -13.50 23.59 -18.24
N VAL A 134 -13.49 24.84 -17.79
CA VAL A 134 -13.23 25.21 -16.40
C VAL A 134 -14.56 25.66 -15.79
N SER A 135 -15.05 24.94 -14.79
CA SER A 135 -16.33 25.19 -14.13
C SER A 135 -16.08 25.54 -12.66
N ASN A 136 -16.55 26.72 -12.28
CA ASN A 136 -16.38 27.28 -10.95
C ASN A 136 -17.56 26.86 -10.06
N GLN A 137 -17.29 26.18 -8.96
CA GLN A 137 -18.31 25.78 -7.99
C GLN A 137 -17.90 26.26 -6.60
N ILE A 138 -17.84 27.57 -6.41
CA ILE A 138 -17.40 28.19 -5.15
C ILE A 138 -18.27 27.74 -3.97
N GLY A 139 -19.59 27.60 -4.16
CA GLY A 139 -20.50 27.13 -3.12
C GLY A 139 -20.16 25.74 -2.58
N MET A 140 -19.46 24.92 -3.39
CA MET A 140 -18.92 23.62 -2.98
C MET A 140 -17.44 23.66 -2.61
N GLY A 141 -16.80 24.83 -2.73
CA GLY A 141 -15.36 25.01 -2.55
C GLY A 141 -14.53 24.29 -3.61
N THR A 142 -15.05 24.10 -4.82
CA THR A 142 -14.39 23.30 -5.87
C THR A 142 -14.22 24.04 -7.20
N LEU A 143 -13.10 23.75 -7.88
CA LEU A 143 -12.82 24.19 -9.25
C LEU A 143 -12.68 22.95 -10.14
N ASN A 144 -13.62 22.74 -11.06
CA ASN A 144 -13.64 21.55 -11.91
C ASN A 144 -13.05 21.87 -13.29
N ILE A 145 -11.98 21.18 -13.67
CA ILE A 145 -11.34 21.26 -14.98
C ILE A 145 -11.65 19.95 -15.72
N THR A 146 -12.44 20.03 -16.78
CA THR A 146 -12.75 18.88 -17.63
C THR A 146 -11.85 18.92 -18.86
N ILE A 147 -11.07 17.88 -19.06
CA ILE A 147 -10.10 17.76 -20.16
C ILE A 147 -10.45 16.53 -20.99
N PRO A 148 -10.69 16.68 -22.31
CA PRO A 148 -10.90 15.54 -23.20
C PRO A 148 -9.72 14.57 -23.14
N GLN A 149 -10.02 13.26 -23.05
CA GLN A 149 -9.00 12.22 -22.98
C GLN A 149 -7.96 12.26 -24.11
N ALA A 150 -8.32 12.81 -25.28
CA ALA A 150 -7.42 12.95 -26.41
C ALA A 150 -6.21 13.84 -26.11
N TRP A 151 -6.35 14.82 -25.20
CA TRP A 151 -5.32 15.77 -24.81
C TRP A 151 -4.52 15.32 -23.58
N LEU A 152 -4.94 14.26 -22.90
CA LEU A 152 -4.23 13.72 -21.74
C LEU A 152 -3.14 12.74 -22.17
N ALA A 153 -1.97 12.83 -21.54
CA ALA A 153 -0.88 11.87 -21.73
C ALA A 153 -1.27 10.47 -21.21
N TYR A 154 -2.18 10.41 -20.22
CA TYR A 154 -2.64 9.20 -19.58
C TYR A 154 -4.15 9.26 -19.29
N SER A 155 -4.87 8.14 -19.45
CA SER A 155 -6.34 8.12 -19.35
C SER A 155 -6.90 6.95 -18.52
N ASP A 156 -6.06 6.21 -17.80
CA ASP A 156 -6.52 5.09 -16.97
C ASP A 156 -7.21 5.62 -15.70
N GLN A 157 -8.44 5.18 -15.47
CA GLN A 157 -9.28 5.63 -14.34
C GLN A 157 -8.73 5.20 -12.97
N ASN A 158 -7.91 4.14 -12.93
CA ASN A 158 -7.36 3.57 -11.70
C ASN A 158 -5.88 3.89 -11.51
N TRP A 159 -5.35 4.86 -12.26
CA TRP A 159 -3.95 5.24 -12.21
C TRP A 159 -3.76 6.74 -12.34
N ILE A 160 -2.64 7.22 -11.83
CA ILE A 160 -2.42 8.62 -11.49
C ILE A 160 -1.17 9.05 -12.23
N PRO A 161 -1.26 10.11 -13.05
CA PRO A 161 -0.11 10.59 -13.79
C PRO A 161 1.09 10.88 -12.87
N PRO A 162 2.33 10.62 -13.33
CA PRO A 162 3.55 10.84 -12.57
C PRO A 162 3.71 12.25 -12.00
N GLU A 163 3.18 13.24 -12.71
CA GLU A 163 3.25 14.66 -12.35
C GLU A 163 2.42 15.00 -11.10
N GLN A 164 1.48 14.13 -10.72
CA GLN A 164 0.64 14.29 -9.54
C GLN A 164 1.20 13.57 -8.31
N TRP A 165 2.34 12.87 -8.43
CA TRP A 165 2.92 12.13 -7.31
C TRP A 165 3.67 13.04 -6.33
N ASP A 166 3.28 12.97 -5.07
CA ASP A 166 3.87 13.69 -3.96
C ASP A 166 5.16 12.99 -3.49
N HIS A 167 6.26 13.75 -3.46
CA HIS A 167 7.54 13.30 -2.91
C HIS A 167 7.58 13.33 -1.38
N GLY A 168 6.54 13.81 -0.72
CA GLY A 168 6.46 13.93 0.72
C GLY A 168 7.43 14.97 1.28
N ILE A 169 7.47 15.05 2.59
CA ILE A 169 8.29 15.99 3.35
C ILE A 169 9.57 15.34 3.88
N ASN A 170 10.52 16.18 4.28
CA ASN A 170 11.72 15.74 4.97
C ASN A 170 11.36 15.22 6.37
N GLY A 171 12.00 14.13 6.77
CA GLY A 171 11.79 13.52 8.07
C GLY A 171 12.70 12.32 8.29
N ALA A 172 12.84 11.91 9.54
CA ALA A 172 13.54 10.70 9.95
C ALA A 172 12.54 9.62 10.34
N LEU A 173 12.93 8.36 10.17
CA LEU A 173 12.13 7.20 10.52
C LEU A 173 12.98 6.12 11.17
N LEU A 174 12.35 5.36 12.07
CA LEU A 174 12.89 4.15 12.67
C LEU A 174 11.75 3.14 12.79
N ASP A 175 11.78 2.11 11.97
CA ASP A 175 10.86 0.97 12.09
C ASP A 175 11.57 -0.16 12.81
N TYR A 176 10.89 -0.82 13.75
CA TYR A 176 11.46 -1.87 14.58
C TYR A 176 10.54 -3.10 14.65
N ASN A 177 11.15 -4.26 14.70
CA ASN A 177 10.54 -5.51 15.12
C ASN A 177 11.43 -6.13 16.21
N LEU A 178 10.85 -6.31 17.40
CA LEU A 178 11.51 -6.88 18.56
C LEU A 178 10.82 -8.20 18.89
N VAL A 179 11.56 -9.29 18.98
CA VAL A 179 11.09 -10.61 19.37
C VAL A 179 11.95 -11.12 20.52
N GLY A 180 11.32 -11.52 21.61
CA GLY A 180 12.01 -12.04 22.79
C GLY A 180 11.37 -13.31 23.31
N ASN A 181 12.19 -14.24 23.82
CA ASN A 181 11.69 -15.37 24.57
C ASN A 181 12.64 -15.83 25.68
N VAL A 182 12.05 -16.44 26.70
CA VAL A 182 12.73 -17.02 27.84
C VAL A 182 12.17 -18.40 28.07
N ARG A 183 13.05 -19.39 28.14
CA ARG A 183 12.72 -20.77 28.49
C ARG A 183 13.43 -21.15 29.77
N ARG A 184 12.70 -21.79 30.68
CA ARG A 184 13.24 -22.39 31.90
C ARG A 184 12.92 -23.87 31.90
N ASP A 185 13.94 -24.72 31.84
CA ASP A 185 13.76 -26.16 31.91
C ASP A 185 13.59 -26.62 33.37
N THR A 186 12.69 -27.58 33.62
CA THR A 186 12.41 -28.11 34.96
C THR A 186 13.49 -29.08 35.46
N ASN A 187 14.18 -29.78 34.55
CA ASN A 187 15.12 -30.86 34.88
C ASN A 187 16.58 -30.38 35.05
N GLY A 188 16.80 -29.18 35.63
CA GLY A 188 18.14 -28.67 35.93
C GLY A 188 19.01 -28.29 34.72
N LYS A 189 18.43 -28.23 33.51
CA LYS A 189 19.14 -27.88 32.26
C LYS A 189 19.38 -26.37 32.07
N GLY A 190 18.90 -25.52 32.99
CA GLY A 190 19.14 -24.08 33.03
C GLY A 190 18.05 -23.25 32.35
N SER A 191 18.31 -21.96 32.18
CA SER A 191 17.46 -21.06 31.39
C SER A 191 18.13 -20.72 30.05
N SER A 192 17.31 -20.55 29.01
CA SER A 192 17.74 -19.93 27.76
C SER A 192 16.96 -18.65 27.50
N HIS A 193 17.65 -17.64 27.00
CA HIS A 193 17.12 -16.34 26.66
C HIS A 193 17.44 -16.06 25.20
N TYR A 194 16.44 -15.62 24.44
CA TYR A 194 16.61 -15.15 23.08
C TYR A 194 15.99 -13.76 22.97
N LEU A 195 16.72 -12.83 22.36
CA LEU A 195 16.22 -11.50 22.01
C LEU A 195 16.72 -11.17 20.61
N SER A 196 15.82 -10.77 19.73
CA SER A 196 16.11 -10.38 18.36
C SER A 196 15.44 -9.03 18.12
N SER A 197 16.18 -8.09 17.54
CA SER A 197 15.64 -6.82 17.07
C SER A 197 16.14 -6.56 15.66
N TYR A 198 15.26 -6.23 14.74
CA TYR A 198 15.65 -5.82 13.40
C TYR A 198 14.70 -4.76 12.87
N GLY A 199 15.17 -3.96 11.94
CA GLY A 199 14.41 -2.81 11.50
C GLY A 199 15.13 -1.98 10.45
N THR A 200 14.52 -0.85 10.10
CA THR A 200 15.09 0.10 9.14
C THR A 200 15.09 1.49 9.79
N ALA A 201 16.27 2.06 9.94
CA ALA A 201 16.45 3.48 10.22
C ALA A 201 16.59 4.25 8.90
N GLY A 202 16.19 5.51 8.85
CA GLY A 202 16.37 6.29 7.64
C GLY A 202 15.93 7.73 7.77
N PHE A 203 16.18 8.50 6.72
CA PHE A 203 15.64 9.83 6.57
C PHE A 203 15.34 10.14 5.11
N ASN A 204 14.47 11.12 4.90
CA ASN A 204 14.05 11.60 3.59
C ASN A 204 14.54 13.04 3.40
N GLN A 205 15.09 13.31 2.22
CA GLN A 205 15.47 14.66 1.79
C GLN A 205 14.97 14.89 0.35
N GLY A 206 13.87 15.63 0.21
CA GLY A 206 13.16 15.78 -1.06
C GLY A 206 12.71 14.41 -1.59
N ALA A 207 13.09 14.09 -2.83
CA ALA A 207 12.81 12.78 -3.44
C ALA A 207 13.81 11.67 -3.06
N TRP A 208 14.90 12.00 -2.36
CA TRP A 208 15.89 11.00 -1.91
C TRP A 208 15.44 10.33 -0.62
N ARG A 209 15.67 9.01 -0.56
CA ARG A 209 15.36 8.12 0.56
C ARG A 209 16.64 7.46 1.03
N TYR A 210 17.12 7.81 2.21
CA TYR A 210 18.29 7.17 2.83
C TYR A 210 17.80 6.12 3.83
N ARG A 211 18.34 4.90 3.75
CA ARG A 211 17.93 3.76 4.56
C ARG A 211 19.14 3.00 5.07
N ALA A 212 19.03 2.54 6.31
CA ALA A 212 19.97 1.69 6.99
C ALA A 212 19.20 0.55 7.67
N ASP A 213 19.33 -0.66 7.14
CA ASP A 213 18.74 -1.86 7.75
C ASP A 213 19.65 -2.32 8.89
N TYR A 214 19.09 -2.59 10.07
CA TYR A 214 19.83 -3.05 11.23
C TYR A 214 19.29 -4.36 11.76
N ARG A 215 20.17 -5.10 12.43
CA ARG A 215 19.85 -6.33 13.14
C ARG A 215 20.67 -6.46 14.41
N TYR A 216 20.02 -6.91 15.46
CA TYR A 216 20.58 -7.28 16.73
C TYR A 216 20.02 -8.65 17.12
N PHE A 217 20.86 -9.54 17.60
CA PHE A 217 20.35 -10.72 18.30
C PHE A 217 21.25 -11.06 19.49
N LEU A 218 20.62 -11.66 20.49
CA LEU A 218 21.21 -12.19 21.71
C LEU A 218 20.63 -13.58 21.93
N GLN A 219 21.50 -14.58 22.05
CA GLN A 219 21.15 -15.94 22.42
C GLN A 219 22.03 -16.37 23.59
N LYS A 220 21.42 -16.49 24.75
CA LYS A 220 22.07 -16.93 25.99
C LYS A 220 21.49 -18.26 26.43
N SER A 221 22.35 -19.22 26.72
CA SER A 221 22.05 -20.51 27.32
C SER A 221 23.14 -20.82 28.35
N ARG A 222 22.94 -21.85 29.18
CA ARG A 222 23.84 -22.22 30.28
C ARG A 222 25.33 -22.28 29.87
N ASN A 223 25.62 -22.76 28.66
CA ASN A 223 26.99 -22.97 28.16
C ASN A 223 27.34 -22.14 26.91
N SER A 224 26.47 -21.23 26.49
CA SER A 224 26.68 -20.46 25.25
C SER A 224 26.08 -19.07 25.39
N ASN A 225 26.90 -18.05 25.18
CA ASN A 225 26.44 -16.67 25.05
C ASN A 225 26.88 -16.14 23.69
N ARG A 226 25.93 -15.72 22.87
CA ARG A 226 26.19 -15.14 21.56
C ARG A 226 25.34 -13.90 21.40
N ASP A 227 25.99 -12.76 21.26
CA ASP A 227 25.36 -11.50 20.89
C ASP A 227 26.01 -10.95 19.63
N ARG A 228 25.23 -10.25 18.81
CA ARG A 228 25.75 -9.55 17.64
C ARG A 228 24.79 -8.43 17.24
N PHE A 229 25.37 -7.25 17.06
CA PHE A 229 24.76 -6.14 16.35
C PHE A 229 25.40 -6.01 14.97
N SER A 230 24.60 -5.79 13.93
CA SER A 230 25.07 -5.45 12.59
C SER A 230 24.14 -4.46 11.92
N TRP A 231 24.73 -3.57 11.14
CA TRP A 231 24.02 -2.92 10.06
C TRP A 231 24.02 -3.89 8.89
N ASP A 232 22.86 -4.28 8.42
CA ASP A 232 22.76 -5.23 7.33
C ASP A 232 23.01 -4.54 6.00
N GLN A 233 22.51 -3.31 5.79
CA GLN A 233 22.70 -2.55 4.55
C GLN A 233 22.62 -1.04 4.78
N PHE A 234 23.40 -0.28 4.01
CA PHE A 234 23.23 1.16 3.84
C PHE A 234 22.96 1.51 2.38
N TYR A 235 21.84 2.15 2.08
CA TYR A 235 21.50 2.51 0.72
C TYR A 235 20.68 3.80 0.64
N ALA A 236 20.82 4.48 -0.49
CA ALA A 236 19.97 5.60 -0.87
C ALA A 236 19.22 5.24 -2.15
N TYR A 237 17.98 5.69 -2.28
CA TYR A 237 17.25 5.55 -3.53
C TYR A 237 16.40 6.76 -3.86
N ARG A 238 16.17 6.96 -5.16
CA ARG A 238 15.32 8.00 -5.72
C ARG A 238 14.44 7.41 -6.82
N PRO A 239 13.10 7.48 -6.67
CA PRO A 239 12.18 7.21 -7.76
C PRO A 239 12.38 8.19 -8.93
N LEU A 240 12.42 7.68 -10.16
CA LEU A 240 12.54 8.42 -11.42
C LEU A 240 11.31 8.13 -12.29
N PRO A 241 10.21 8.89 -12.11
CA PRO A 241 8.94 8.60 -12.77
C PRO A 241 9.00 8.65 -14.31
N THR A 242 9.81 9.55 -14.87
CA THR A 242 10.01 9.69 -16.32
C THR A 242 10.61 8.45 -16.99
N LEU A 243 11.40 7.67 -16.23
CA LEU A 243 11.99 6.40 -16.67
C LEU A 243 11.21 5.19 -16.16
N SER A 244 10.14 5.42 -15.39
CA SER A 244 9.44 4.40 -14.61
C SER A 244 10.39 3.53 -13.77
N ALA A 245 11.45 4.11 -13.22
CA ALA A 245 12.55 3.35 -12.61
C ALA A 245 12.98 3.93 -11.26
N ASP A 246 13.64 3.11 -10.44
CA ASP A 246 14.33 3.57 -9.24
C ASP A 246 15.84 3.58 -9.46
N LEU A 247 16.47 4.71 -9.14
CA LEU A 247 17.91 4.80 -9.00
C LEU A 247 18.29 4.47 -7.55
N LYS A 248 19.13 3.45 -7.34
CA LYS A 248 19.63 3.02 -6.03
C LYS A 248 21.15 3.17 -5.97
N LEU A 249 21.66 3.59 -4.83
CA LEU A 249 23.08 3.81 -4.53
C LEU A 249 23.44 3.15 -3.19
N GLY A 250 24.62 2.57 -3.07
CA GLY A 250 25.13 1.95 -1.83
C GLY A 250 25.07 0.43 -1.85
N GLU A 251 24.77 -0.17 -0.70
CA GLU A 251 24.76 -1.62 -0.51
C GLU A 251 23.39 -2.21 -0.85
N MET A 252 23.33 -3.04 -1.88
CA MET A 252 22.09 -3.64 -2.35
C MET A 252 22.29 -5.06 -2.88
N TYR A 253 21.19 -5.70 -3.24
CA TYR A 253 21.19 -7.01 -3.87
C TYR A 253 20.78 -6.86 -5.33
N PHE A 254 21.44 -7.59 -6.21
CA PHE A 254 21.04 -7.67 -7.61
C PHE A 254 19.90 -8.69 -7.74
N SER A 255 18.67 -8.24 -7.46
CA SER A 255 17.46 -9.08 -7.60
C SER A 255 17.03 -9.19 -9.06
N SER A 256 17.54 -10.21 -9.73
CA SER A 256 17.20 -10.58 -11.10
C SER A 256 16.16 -11.71 -11.12
N ASN A 257 15.41 -11.80 -12.22
CA ASN A 257 14.56 -12.97 -12.51
C ASN A 257 15.27 -14.00 -13.42
N LEU A 258 16.44 -13.65 -13.98
CA LEU A 258 17.26 -14.51 -14.86
C LEU A 258 18.48 -15.09 -14.12
N PHE A 259 19.09 -14.29 -13.25
CA PHE A 259 20.29 -14.62 -12.51
C PHE A 259 20.01 -14.72 -11.01
N ASP A 260 20.77 -15.58 -10.34
CA ASP A 260 20.73 -15.68 -8.89
C ASP A 260 21.11 -14.35 -8.23
N SER A 261 20.42 -14.00 -7.15
CA SER A 261 20.68 -12.78 -6.40
C SER A 261 22.03 -12.83 -5.67
N TYR A 262 22.77 -11.73 -5.69
CA TYR A 262 24.01 -11.53 -4.93
C TYR A 262 24.12 -10.10 -4.40
N ARG A 263 24.86 -9.91 -3.31
CA ARG A 263 25.06 -8.61 -2.66
C ARG A 263 26.21 -7.85 -3.29
N PHE A 264 26.02 -6.55 -3.50
CA PHE A 264 27.05 -5.66 -3.98
C PHE A 264 26.93 -4.25 -3.41
N THR A 265 28.02 -3.48 -3.52
CA THR A 265 28.05 -2.05 -3.25
C THR A 265 28.28 -1.30 -4.56
N GLY A 266 27.37 -0.40 -4.93
CA GLY A 266 27.44 0.33 -6.20
C GLY A 266 26.16 1.09 -6.55
N VAL A 267 25.82 1.07 -7.83
CA VAL A 267 24.67 1.76 -8.43
C VAL A 267 23.77 0.76 -9.12
N SER A 268 22.45 0.96 -9.01
CA SER A 268 21.45 0.21 -9.76
C SER A 268 20.37 1.13 -10.31
N LEU A 269 19.94 0.90 -11.54
CA LEU A 269 18.79 1.54 -12.17
C LEU A 269 17.86 0.44 -12.64
N ALA A 270 16.68 0.32 -12.03
CA ALA A 270 15.75 -0.75 -12.32
C ALA A 270 14.33 -0.22 -12.49
N ASN A 271 13.61 -0.73 -13.49
CA ASN A 271 12.19 -0.45 -13.68
C ASN A 271 11.39 -0.85 -12.42
N ASN A 272 10.49 0.03 -11.96
CA ASN A 272 9.67 -0.19 -10.77
C ASN A 272 8.22 -0.44 -11.20
N GLU A 273 7.78 -1.70 -11.15
CA GLU A 273 6.41 -2.08 -11.56
C GLU A 273 5.33 -1.43 -10.70
N ASN A 274 5.65 -0.97 -9.48
CA ASN A 274 4.68 -0.27 -8.65
C ASN A 274 4.29 1.09 -9.23
N MET A 275 5.08 1.66 -10.16
CA MET A 275 4.72 2.86 -10.92
C MET A 275 3.70 2.59 -12.01
N LEU A 276 3.46 1.32 -12.38
CA LEU A 276 2.50 0.95 -13.42
C LEU A 276 1.08 0.82 -12.84
N PRO A 277 0.03 0.93 -13.68
CA PRO A 277 -1.35 0.64 -13.29
C PRO A 277 -1.50 -0.72 -12.59
N PRO A 278 -2.49 -0.94 -11.72
CA PRO A 278 -2.60 -2.20 -10.96
C PRO A 278 -2.80 -3.46 -11.82
N SER A 279 -3.49 -3.33 -12.97
CA SER A 279 -3.59 -4.39 -14.00
C SER A 279 -2.24 -4.76 -14.65
N LEU A 280 -1.23 -3.96 -14.28
CA LEU A 280 0.20 -3.91 -14.55
C LEU A 280 1.13 -5.05 -14.09
N ARG A 281 0.81 -5.54 -12.89
CA ARG A 281 1.82 -5.87 -11.86
C ARG A 281 1.96 -7.36 -11.60
N GLY A 282 3.14 -7.78 -11.15
CA GLY A 282 3.48 -9.16 -10.83
C GLY A 282 2.89 -9.75 -9.54
N TYR A 283 3.18 -11.03 -9.33
CA TYR A 283 2.73 -11.87 -8.21
C TYR A 283 3.68 -11.77 -6.99
N ALA A 284 3.17 -12.01 -5.77
CA ALA A 284 3.97 -12.12 -4.55
C ALA A 284 3.82 -13.53 -3.93
N PRO A 285 4.91 -14.17 -3.45
CA PRO A 285 4.86 -15.52 -2.92
C PRO A 285 4.22 -15.59 -1.53
N GLU A 286 3.60 -16.73 -1.22
CA GLU A 286 3.06 -17.05 0.11
C GLU A 286 3.83 -18.24 0.70
N ILE A 287 4.31 -18.11 1.94
CA ILE A 287 5.00 -19.21 2.66
C ILE A 287 4.00 -19.92 3.57
N ARG A 288 3.76 -21.21 3.34
CA ARG A 288 2.88 -22.05 4.17
C ARG A 288 3.66 -23.16 4.89
N GLY A 289 3.28 -23.46 6.13
CA GLY A 289 3.86 -24.52 6.95
C GLY A 289 2.99 -24.88 8.16
N VAL A 290 3.47 -25.81 8.99
CA VAL A 290 2.84 -26.21 10.26
C VAL A 290 3.88 -26.16 11.37
N ALA A 291 3.54 -25.52 12.49
CA ALA A 291 4.33 -25.47 13.71
C ALA A 291 3.73 -26.39 14.79
N LYS A 292 4.58 -27.14 15.50
CA LYS A 292 4.15 -28.10 16.54
C LYS A 292 3.78 -27.41 17.86
N SER A 293 4.44 -26.31 18.17
CA SER A 293 4.30 -25.48 19.39
C SER A 293 4.34 -24.00 19.02
N ASN A 294 4.35 -23.07 19.99
CA ASN A 294 4.57 -21.67 19.66
C ASN A 294 5.99 -21.50 19.12
N ALA A 295 6.11 -21.23 17.82
CA ALA A 295 7.39 -21.26 17.12
C ALA A 295 7.83 -19.85 16.71
N THR A 296 9.14 -19.67 16.57
CA THR A 296 9.72 -18.52 15.87
C THR A 296 10.01 -18.92 14.43
N VAL A 297 9.36 -18.24 13.47
CA VAL A 297 9.60 -18.45 12.04
C VAL A 297 10.54 -17.36 11.55
N THR A 298 11.72 -17.78 11.08
CA THR A 298 12.76 -16.92 10.53
C THR A 298 12.90 -17.22 9.04
N VAL A 299 12.70 -16.22 8.19
CA VAL A 299 12.86 -16.29 6.73
C VAL A 299 14.11 -15.53 6.34
N THR A 300 15.05 -16.22 5.71
CA THR A 300 16.31 -15.63 5.23
C THR A 300 16.50 -15.84 3.74
N GLN A 301 17.23 -14.92 3.11
CA GLN A 301 17.65 -15.04 1.72
C GLN A 301 19.13 -14.71 1.61
N ASN A 302 19.95 -15.64 1.12
CA ASN A 302 21.41 -15.47 1.03
C ASN A 302 22.02 -14.99 2.36
N GLY A 303 21.51 -15.49 3.48
CA GLY A 303 21.93 -15.12 4.84
C GLY A 303 21.38 -13.80 5.40
N ARG A 304 20.69 -12.98 4.59
CA ARG A 304 19.97 -11.77 5.05
C ARG A 304 18.66 -12.17 5.73
N LEU A 305 18.35 -11.56 6.88
CA LEU A 305 17.04 -11.70 7.50
C LEU A 305 16.01 -10.88 6.72
N ILE A 306 15.00 -11.55 6.16
CA ILE A 306 13.92 -10.91 5.42
C ILE A 306 12.71 -10.69 6.33
N TYR A 307 12.39 -11.70 7.14
CA TYR A 307 11.23 -11.67 8.02
C TYR A 307 11.43 -12.59 9.23
N GLU A 308 10.98 -12.15 10.39
CA GLU A 308 10.94 -12.95 11.62
C GLU A 308 9.69 -12.60 12.44
N THR A 309 8.93 -13.63 12.82
CA THR A 309 7.72 -13.50 13.64
C THR A 309 7.57 -14.72 14.55
N THR A 310 6.85 -14.56 15.66
CA THR A 310 6.29 -15.69 16.40
C THR A 310 4.97 -16.13 15.75
N VAL A 311 4.70 -17.43 15.77
CA VAL A 311 3.44 -18.05 15.34
C VAL A 311 2.93 -18.98 16.43
N PRO A 312 1.60 -19.08 16.64
CA PRO A 312 1.04 -20.06 17.54
C PRO A 312 1.20 -21.48 16.98
N ALA A 313 0.97 -22.49 17.82
CA ALA A 313 0.93 -23.89 17.38
C ALA A 313 -0.17 -24.11 16.32
N GLY A 314 0.16 -24.86 15.26
CA GLY A 314 -0.73 -25.17 14.13
C GLY A 314 -0.22 -24.66 12.77
N PRO A 315 -1.06 -24.69 11.73
CA PRO A 315 -0.71 -24.23 10.39
C PRO A 315 -0.56 -22.71 10.37
N PHE A 316 0.43 -22.24 9.63
CA PHE A 316 0.67 -20.81 9.43
C PHE A 316 0.86 -20.50 7.94
N ALA A 317 0.51 -19.26 7.58
CA ALA A 317 0.76 -18.68 6.28
C ALA A 317 1.33 -17.27 6.46
N ILE A 318 2.42 -16.97 5.74
CA ILE A 318 3.06 -15.66 5.75
C ILE A 318 2.85 -15.04 4.37
N GLN A 319 1.98 -14.03 4.32
CA GLN A 319 1.62 -13.26 3.13
C GLN A 319 2.22 -11.84 3.16
N ASP A 320 2.59 -11.33 4.34
CA ASP A 320 3.05 -9.95 4.58
C ASP A 320 4.52 -9.72 4.20
N MET A 321 5.04 -10.37 3.16
CA MET A 321 6.40 -10.15 2.68
C MET A 321 6.46 -8.93 1.76
N LYS A 322 7.57 -8.18 1.77
CA LYS A 322 7.78 -7.04 0.85
C LYS A 322 7.69 -7.50 -0.61
N ASN A 323 7.02 -6.70 -1.45
CA ASN A 323 7.10 -6.85 -2.90
C ASN A 323 8.57 -6.76 -3.36
N GLY A 324 9.00 -7.66 -4.26
CA GLY A 324 10.37 -7.69 -4.79
C GLY A 324 11.31 -8.74 -4.19
N VAL A 325 10.81 -9.66 -3.37
CA VAL A 325 11.55 -10.86 -2.96
C VAL A 325 11.51 -11.87 -4.11
N SER A 326 12.64 -12.10 -4.79
CA SER A 326 12.78 -13.07 -5.89
C SER A 326 13.87 -14.11 -5.59
N GLY A 327 13.74 -15.33 -6.12
CA GLY A 327 14.70 -16.41 -5.89
C GLY A 327 14.39 -17.29 -4.66
N THR A 328 15.38 -18.06 -4.22
CA THR A 328 15.23 -19.05 -3.13
C THR A 328 15.19 -18.37 -1.75
N LEU A 329 14.26 -18.82 -0.91
CA LEU A 329 14.08 -18.42 0.47
C LEU A 329 14.32 -19.59 1.41
N ASP A 330 15.21 -19.40 2.37
CA ASP A 330 15.47 -20.34 3.45
C ASP A 330 14.53 -20.05 4.61
N VAL A 331 13.65 -21.00 4.93
CA VAL A 331 12.69 -20.87 6.02
C VAL A 331 13.13 -21.78 7.16
N ARG A 332 13.24 -21.19 8.35
CA ARG A 332 13.58 -21.88 9.60
C ARG A 332 12.45 -21.71 10.60
N VAL A 333 11.86 -22.82 11.03
CA VAL A 333 10.86 -22.86 12.11
C VAL A 333 11.54 -23.39 13.35
N THR A 334 11.69 -22.56 14.38
CA THR A 334 12.32 -22.93 15.66
C THR A 334 11.23 -23.08 16.72
N GLU A 335 11.03 -24.31 17.17
CA GLU A 335 10.00 -24.71 18.16
C GLU A 335 10.42 -24.35 19.60
N GLU A 336 9.48 -24.39 20.54
CA GLU A 336 9.74 -24.12 21.97
C GLU A 336 10.76 -25.09 22.56
N ASP A 337 10.71 -26.35 22.15
CA ASP A 337 11.64 -27.40 22.58
C ASP A 337 13.05 -27.25 21.97
N GLY A 338 13.26 -26.28 21.07
CA GLY A 338 14.52 -25.98 20.39
C GLY A 338 14.74 -26.83 19.14
N THR A 339 13.81 -27.71 18.79
CA THR A 339 13.84 -28.40 17.50
C THR A 339 13.66 -27.40 16.36
N VAL A 340 14.34 -27.65 15.26
CA VAL A 340 14.38 -26.75 14.11
C VAL A 340 14.00 -27.53 12.87
N THR A 341 12.96 -27.05 12.20
CA THR A 341 12.57 -27.54 10.88
C THR A 341 13.02 -26.52 9.84
N THR A 342 13.81 -26.95 8.86
CA THR A 342 14.31 -26.11 7.78
C THR A 342 13.80 -26.59 6.44
N PHE A 343 13.34 -25.66 5.61
CA PHE A 343 12.97 -25.94 4.24
C PHE A 343 13.25 -24.73 3.35
N GLN A 344 13.46 -25.01 2.06
CA GLN A 344 13.60 -23.98 1.06
C GLN A 344 12.29 -23.84 0.27
N THR A 345 11.93 -22.60 -0.04
CA THR A 345 10.81 -22.28 -0.92
C THR A 345 11.26 -21.24 -1.92
N GLU A 346 10.75 -21.30 -3.14
CA GLU A 346 11.09 -20.33 -4.18
C GLU A 346 10.00 -19.27 -4.29
N SER A 347 10.40 -18.02 -4.48
CA SER A 347 9.48 -16.96 -4.89
C SER A 347 9.12 -17.17 -6.36
N ALA A 348 7.89 -17.58 -6.63
CA ALA A 348 7.38 -17.84 -7.97
C ALA A 348 7.28 -16.52 -8.77
N ASN A 349 8.32 -16.19 -9.53
CA ASN A 349 8.26 -15.12 -10.53
C ASN A 349 8.18 -15.76 -11.92
N LEU A 350 7.10 -15.51 -12.65
CA LEU A 350 7.06 -15.78 -14.09
C LEU A 350 7.99 -14.77 -14.78
N PRO A 351 9.05 -15.20 -15.47
CA PRO A 351 9.91 -14.29 -16.20
C PRO A 351 9.11 -13.63 -17.33
N TYR A 352 8.77 -12.37 -17.11
CA TYR A 352 8.66 -11.30 -18.10
C TYR A 352 7.80 -11.55 -19.35
N LEU A 353 6.50 -11.85 -19.17
CA LEU A 353 5.51 -11.48 -20.19
C LEU A 353 5.29 -9.97 -20.17
N THR A 354 6.14 -9.26 -20.91
CA THR A 354 6.07 -7.81 -21.06
C THR A 354 5.05 -7.45 -22.15
N ARG A 355 4.21 -6.44 -21.90
CA ARG A 355 3.22 -5.96 -22.88
C ARG A 355 3.90 -5.34 -24.13
N PRO A 356 3.23 -5.34 -25.29
CA PRO A 356 3.75 -4.71 -26.50
C PRO A 356 4.21 -3.28 -26.25
N GLY A 357 5.41 -2.95 -26.75
CA GLY A 357 5.94 -1.59 -26.65
C GLY A 357 6.48 -1.20 -25.27
N HIS A 358 6.33 -2.05 -24.26
CA HIS A 358 6.99 -1.87 -22.96
C HIS A 358 8.33 -2.61 -22.93
N VAL A 359 9.29 -1.99 -22.24
CA VAL A 359 10.61 -2.58 -21.97
C VAL A 359 10.83 -2.54 -20.46
N GLN A 360 10.94 -3.72 -19.85
CA GLN A 360 11.41 -3.84 -18.48
C GLN A 360 12.93 -3.99 -18.51
N TYR A 361 13.64 -3.29 -17.64
CA TYR A 361 15.10 -3.35 -17.62
C TYR A 361 15.64 -3.19 -16.20
N LYS A 362 16.81 -3.78 -15.95
CA LYS A 362 17.61 -3.52 -14.75
C LYS A 362 19.08 -3.43 -15.14
N LEU A 363 19.74 -2.39 -14.68
CA LEU A 363 21.16 -2.12 -14.87
C LEU A 363 21.81 -2.02 -13.50
N ALA A 364 22.96 -2.64 -13.31
CA ALA A 364 23.73 -2.55 -12.08
C ALA A 364 25.22 -2.49 -12.37
N ALA A 365 25.96 -1.72 -11.59
CA ALA A 365 27.41 -1.68 -11.65
C ALA A 365 27.98 -1.44 -10.25
N GLY A 366 29.06 -2.12 -9.90
CA GLY A 366 29.66 -1.99 -8.58
C GLY A 366 30.64 -3.09 -8.28
N LYS A 367 30.87 -3.32 -6.98
CA LYS A 367 31.73 -4.39 -6.51
C LYS A 367 30.95 -5.31 -5.58
N PRO A 368 31.05 -6.64 -5.74
CA PRO A 368 30.41 -7.59 -4.83
C PRO A 368 30.87 -7.33 -3.39
N SER A 369 30.00 -7.63 -2.42
CA SER A 369 30.27 -7.36 -1.01
C SER A 369 29.64 -8.42 -0.13
N ASN A 370 30.22 -8.68 1.04
CA ASN A 370 29.64 -9.59 2.02
C ASN A 370 28.83 -8.86 3.11
N THR A 371 28.26 -9.64 4.02
CA THR A 371 27.46 -9.16 5.16
C THR A 371 28.26 -8.40 6.23
N ASN A 372 29.58 -8.34 6.12
CA ASN A 372 30.45 -7.52 6.99
C ASN A 372 30.92 -6.25 6.28
N HIS A 373 30.22 -5.80 5.24
CA HIS A 373 30.55 -4.61 4.42
C HIS A 373 31.92 -4.69 3.72
N ARG A 374 32.52 -5.89 3.62
CA ARG A 374 33.80 -6.06 2.91
C ARG A 374 33.53 -6.32 1.45
N LEU A 375 34.17 -5.54 0.59
CA LEU A 375 34.15 -5.74 -0.84
C LEU A 375 34.90 -7.03 -1.20
N GLN A 376 34.37 -7.81 -2.14
CA GLN A 376 34.85 -9.11 -2.57
C GLN A 376 34.95 -9.18 -4.09
N GLY A 377 35.95 -9.92 -4.59
CA GLY A 377 36.12 -10.12 -6.03
C GLY A 377 36.39 -8.83 -6.82
N PRO A 378 36.38 -8.91 -8.14
CA PRO A 378 36.51 -7.75 -9.03
C PRO A 378 35.21 -6.96 -9.18
N ALA A 379 35.29 -5.79 -9.79
CA ALA A 379 34.11 -5.00 -10.14
C ALA A 379 33.32 -5.69 -11.26
N PHE A 380 32.01 -5.48 -11.26
CA PHE A 380 31.11 -6.05 -12.26
C PHE A 380 30.16 -4.99 -12.82
N SER A 381 29.62 -5.29 -14.00
CA SER A 381 28.45 -4.65 -14.59
C SER A 381 27.45 -5.72 -14.99
N ALA A 382 26.18 -5.53 -14.67
CA ALA A 382 25.09 -6.42 -15.03
C ALA A 382 23.96 -5.64 -15.70
N ALA A 383 23.33 -6.27 -16.69
CA ALA A 383 22.18 -5.72 -17.38
C ALA A 383 21.19 -6.85 -17.68
N GLU A 384 19.91 -6.60 -17.49
CA GLU A 384 18.83 -7.46 -17.99
C GLU A 384 17.74 -6.60 -18.60
N ALA A 385 17.09 -7.13 -19.64
CA ALA A 385 15.96 -6.48 -20.28
C ALA A 385 14.96 -7.51 -20.78
N SER A 386 13.68 -7.12 -20.77
CA SER A 386 12.59 -7.83 -21.43
C SER A 386 11.79 -6.87 -22.28
N TRP A 387 11.46 -7.29 -23.49
CA TRP A 387 10.70 -6.53 -24.47
C TRP A 387 9.50 -7.34 -24.95
N GLY A 388 8.30 -6.74 -24.84
CA GLY A 388 7.10 -7.27 -25.47
C GLY A 388 7.07 -6.96 -26.97
N LEU A 389 7.33 -7.97 -27.81
CA LEU A 389 7.24 -7.84 -29.26
C LEU A 389 5.78 -7.76 -29.74
N SER A 390 4.90 -8.53 -29.10
CA SER A 390 3.47 -8.57 -29.40
C SER A 390 2.68 -9.00 -28.16
N ASN A 391 1.35 -8.99 -28.24
CA ASN A 391 0.49 -9.39 -27.11
C ASN A 391 0.72 -10.85 -26.67
N ALA A 392 1.30 -11.66 -27.57
CA ALA A 392 1.61 -13.06 -27.31
C ALA A 392 3.08 -13.32 -27.03
N TRP A 393 4.01 -12.48 -27.49
CA TRP A 393 5.44 -12.77 -27.49
C TRP A 393 6.24 -11.71 -26.75
N SER A 394 7.09 -12.17 -25.84
CA SER A 394 8.10 -11.37 -25.16
C SER A 394 9.46 -12.04 -25.34
N ILE A 395 10.48 -11.24 -25.56
CA ILE A 395 11.88 -11.71 -25.56
C ILE A 395 12.58 -11.07 -24.38
N TYR A 396 13.47 -11.81 -23.75
CA TYR A 396 14.23 -11.28 -22.63
C TYR A 396 15.64 -11.87 -22.61
N GLY A 397 16.53 -11.16 -21.96
CA GLY A 397 17.91 -11.58 -21.82
C GLY A 397 18.67 -10.69 -20.88
N GLY A 398 19.89 -11.10 -20.57
CA GLY A 398 20.75 -10.33 -19.72
C GLY A 398 22.19 -10.82 -19.74
N THR A 399 23.05 -10.06 -19.08
CA THR A 399 24.45 -10.37 -18.94
C THR A 399 24.97 -9.91 -17.58
N ILE A 400 25.97 -10.63 -17.08
CA ILE A 400 26.82 -10.23 -15.96
C ILE A 400 28.26 -10.29 -16.46
N LEU A 401 28.96 -9.17 -16.40
CA LEU A 401 30.34 -9.02 -16.84
C LEU A 401 31.20 -8.61 -15.65
N SER A 402 32.25 -9.37 -15.38
CA SER A 402 33.22 -9.14 -14.31
C SER A 402 34.57 -9.68 -14.75
N ASP A 403 35.66 -9.19 -14.17
CA ASP A 403 36.95 -9.85 -14.37
C ASP A 403 36.88 -11.29 -13.81
N GLY A 404 37.34 -12.27 -14.58
CA GLY A 404 37.24 -13.69 -14.23
C GLY A 404 35.82 -14.30 -14.20
N TYR A 405 34.73 -13.56 -14.46
CA TYR A 405 33.38 -14.13 -14.52
C TYR A 405 32.49 -13.45 -15.57
N GLN A 406 31.88 -14.26 -16.44
CA GLN A 406 30.94 -13.80 -17.45
C GLN A 406 29.71 -14.71 -17.47
N SER A 407 28.53 -14.11 -17.58
CA SER A 407 27.27 -14.84 -17.74
C SER A 407 26.40 -14.16 -18.78
N TRP A 408 25.74 -14.97 -19.61
CA TRP A 408 24.86 -14.53 -20.70
C TRP A 408 23.58 -15.35 -20.65
N SER A 409 22.44 -14.68 -20.63
CA SER A 409 21.13 -15.33 -20.60
C SER A 409 20.25 -14.81 -21.72
N ALA A 410 19.52 -15.70 -22.38
CA ALA A 410 18.54 -15.38 -23.39
C ALA A 410 17.32 -16.29 -23.26
N GLY A 411 16.14 -15.73 -23.40
CA GLY A 411 14.90 -16.46 -23.27
C GLY A 411 13.73 -15.82 -24.02
N ILE A 412 12.69 -16.61 -24.15
CA ILE A 412 11.44 -16.24 -24.80
C ILE A 412 10.27 -16.55 -23.87
N GLY A 413 9.30 -15.65 -23.86
CA GLY A 413 8.02 -15.80 -23.19
C GLY A 413 6.90 -15.79 -24.22
N LYS A 414 5.97 -16.74 -24.12
CA LYS A 414 4.78 -16.79 -24.94
C LYS A 414 3.52 -16.91 -24.09
N ASN A 415 2.61 -15.97 -24.28
CA ASN A 415 1.25 -16.12 -23.81
C ASN A 415 0.49 -17.02 -24.78
N LEU A 416 0.15 -18.23 -24.34
CA LEU A 416 -0.63 -19.22 -25.07
C LEU A 416 -2.14 -19.05 -24.83
N TYR A 417 -2.56 -17.94 -24.22
CA TYR A 417 -3.95 -17.57 -23.93
C TYR A 417 -4.68 -18.65 -23.12
N LEU A 418 -5.41 -19.55 -23.80
CA LEU A 418 -6.14 -20.66 -23.21
C LEU A 418 -5.23 -21.59 -22.42
N LEU A 419 -3.99 -21.83 -22.88
CA LEU A 419 -3.04 -22.72 -22.22
C LEU A 419 -2.16 -22.01 -21.18
N GLY A 420 -2.29 -20.69 -21.00
CA GLY A 420 -1.56 -19.92 -20.00
C GLY A 420 -0.27 -19.31 -20.53
N ALA A 421 0.67 -19.00 -19.64
CA ALA A 421 1.94 -18.38 -19.96
C ALA A 421 3.05 -19.43 -19.91
N LEU A 422 3.90 -19.48 -20.94
CA LEU A 422 5.07 -20.33 -21.00
C LEU A 422 6.32 -19.47 -21.23
N SER A 423 7.40 -19.72 -20.51
CA SER A 423 8.70 -19.09 -20.75
C SER A 423 9.82 -20.12 -20.72
N ALA A 424 10.80 -19.97 -21.60
CA ALA A 424 12.00 -20.79 -21.60
C ALA A 424 13.25 -19.91 -21.79
N ASP A 425 14.31 -20.24 -21.06
CA ASP A 425 15.58 -19.53 -21.11
C ASP A 425 16.78 -20.48 -21.02
N VAL A 426 17.89 -20.00 -21.59
CA VAL A 426 19.21 -20.61 -21.46
C VAL A 426 20.19 -19.58 -20.94
N THR A 427 20.99 -19.98 -19.96
CA THR A 427 22.02 -19.15 -19.35
C THR A 427 23.36 -19.86 -19.44
N GLN A 428 24.34 -19.24 -20.07
CA GLN A 428 25.71 -19.71 -20.16
C GLN A 428 26.58 -18.92 -19.19
N SER A 429 27.42 -19.61 -18.41
CA SER A 429 28.42 -18.94 -17.58
C SER A 429 29.84 -19.44 -17.86
N ARG A 430 30.80 -18.54 -17.68
CA ARG A 430 32.24 -18.79 -17.75
C ARG A 430 32.90 -18.18 -16.53
N ALA A 431 33.46 -19.02 -15.66
CA ALA A 431 34.13 -18.63 -14.43
C ALA A 431 35.61 -19.03 -14.49
N THR A 432 36.50 -18.12 -14.10
CA THR A 432 37.94 -18.37 -13.96
C THR A 432 38.27 -18.38 -12.49
N LEU A 433 38.58 -19.57 -11.97
CA LEU A 433 38.89 -19.78 -10.56
C LEU A 433 40.40 -19.73 -10.33
N PRO A 434 40.87 -19.31 -9.14
CA PRO A 434 42.28 -19.40 -8.78
C PRO A 434 42.81 -20.85 -8.80
N ALA A 435 44.12 -21.00 -9.05
CA ALA A 435 44.78 -22.30 -9.04
C ALA A 435 44.58 -23.02 -7.68
N PRO A 436 44.38 -24.35 -7.66
CA PRO A 436 44.59 -25.31 -8.75
C PRO A 436 43.38 -25.53 -9.68
N TYR A 437 42.30 -24.76 -9.55
CA TYR A 437 41.08 -24.98 -10.32
C TYR A 437 41.17 -24.39 -11.74
N SER A 438 40.69 -25.12 -12.74
CA SER A 438 40.61 -24.64 -14.13
C SER A 438 39.38 -23.75 -14.34
N SER A 439 39.40 -22.94 -15.40
CA SER A 439 38.20 -22.24 -15.85
C SER A 439 37.05 -23.23 -16.08
N GLN A 440 35.87 -22.89 -15.59
CA GLN A 440 34.63 -23.64 -15.73
C GLN A 440 33.73 -22.92 -16.71
N MET A 441 33.12 -23.68 -17.62
CA MET A 441 32.09 -23.18 -18.53
C MET A 441 30.93 -24.17 -18.55
N GLY A 442 29.71 -23.69 -18.39
CA GLY A 442 28.53 -24.53 -18.41
C GLY A 442 27.24 -23.76 -18.62
N HIS A 443 26.16 -24.50 -18.80
CA HIS A 443 24.84 -23.97 -19.16
C HIS A 443 23.78 -24.34 -18.11
N ALA A 444 22.79 -23.48 -17.96
CA ALA A 444 21.57 -23.72 -17.24
C ALA A 444 20.36 -23.45 -18.14
N PHE A 445 19.34 -24.29 -18.05
CA PHE A 445 18.11 -24.21 -18.83
C PHE A 445 16.94 -24.11 -17.87
N SER A 446 16.03 -23.17 -18.11
CA SER A 446 14.82 -23.03 -17.30
C SER A 446 13.58 -23.06 -18.20
N LEU A 447 12.52 -23.71 -17.71
CA LEU A 447 11.20 -23.77 -18.32
C LEU A 447 10.17 -23.46 -17.25
N ASN A 448 9.38 -22.40 -17.43
CA ASN A 448 8.35 -21.99 -16.49
C ASN A 448 7.00 -21.92 -17.19
N TRP A 449 5.96 -22.40 -16.50
CA TRP A 449 4.58 -22.39 -16.95
C TRP A 449 3.65 -21.92 -15.84
N SER A 450 2.65 -21.13 -16.19
CA SER A 450 1.56 -20.78 -15.27
C SER A 450 0.25 -20.69 -16.00
N LYS A 451 -0.83 -20.96 -15.27
CA LYS A 451 -2.18 -20.85 -15.80
C LYS A 451 -3.19 -20.53 -14.71
N TYR A 452 -3.96 -19.48 -14.95
CA TYR A 452 -5.18 -19.19 -14.21
C TYR A 452 -6.40 -19.66 -15.02
N PHE A 453 -7.24 -20.49 -14.41
CA PHE A 453 -8.44 -21.08 -15.00
C PHE A 453 -9.70 -20.44 -14.37
N ASN A 454 -10.20 -19.36 -14.99
CA ASN A 454 -11.40 -18.65 -14.51
C ASN A 454 -12.62 -19.56 -14.40
N SER A 455 -12.86 -20.41 -15.41
CA SER A 455 -14.09 -21.22 -15.50
C SER A 455 -14.24 -22.27 -14.41
N ILE A 456 -13.16 -22.56 -13.69
CA ILE A 456 -13.14 -23.56 -12.63
C ILE A 456 -12.53 -22.99 -11.35
N ASP A 457 -12.35 -21.69 -11.19
CA ASP A 457 -11.73 -21.06 -10.00
C ASP A 457 -10.45 -21.79 -9.52
N SER A 458 -9.59 -22.14 -10.49
CA SER A 458 -8.37 -22.90 -10.26
C SER A 458 -7.17 -22.14 -10.80
N GLN A 459 -6.04 -22.28 -10.12
CA GLN A 459 -4.79 -21.67 -10.53
C GLN A 459 -3.65 -22.66 -10.37
N ILE A 460 -2.90 -22.87 -11.45
CA ILE A 460 -1.54 -23.39 -11.39
C ILE A 460 -0.65 -22.16 -11.32
N SER A 461 -0.28 -21.78 -10.10
CA SER A 461 0.45 -20.54 -9.83
C SER A 461 1.83 -20.58 -10.45
N PHE A 462 2.51 -21.74 -10.40
CA PHE A 462 3.82 -21.94 -10.97
C PHE A 462 4.12 -23.43 -11.21
N ALA A 463 4.62 -23.76 -12.39
CA ALA A 463 5.26 -25.02 -12.70
C ALA A 463 6.61 -24.72 -13.37
N GLY A 464 7.70 -24.92 -12.65
CA GLY A 464 9.05 -24.60 -13.08
C GLY A 464 9.93 -25.84 -13.13
N TYR A 465 10.76 -25.92 -14.16
CA TYR A 465 11.85 -26.88 -14.28
C TYR A 465 13.15 -26.13 -14.58
N ARG A 466 14.19 -26.37 -13.80
CA ARG A 466 15.54 -25.87 -14.06
C ARG A 466 16.52 -27.02 -14.10
N PHE A 467 17.36 -27.07 -15.12
CA PHE A 467 18.50 -27.98 -15.24
C PHE A 467 19.78 -27.16 -15.32
N SER A 468 20.81 -27.52 -14.55
CA SER A 468 22.13 -26.87 -14.59
C SER A 468 23.22 -27.94 -14.77
N GLU A 469 24.09 -27.71 -15.75
CA GLU A 469 25.26 -28.56 -15.98
C GLU A 469 26.22 -28.50 -14.79
N LYS A 470 27.00 -29.56 -14.57
CA LYS A 470 27.97 -29.62 -13.46
C LYS A 470 28.99 -28.48 -13.48
N THR A 471 29.31 -27.94 -14.64
CA THR A 471 30.27 -26.86 -14.84
C THR A 471 29.62 -25.47 -14.85
N TYR A 472 28.29 -25.38 -14.80
CA TYR A 472 27.58 -24.11 -14.64
C TYR A 472 27.84 -23.55 -13.24
N MET A 473 28.11 -22.25 -13.19
CA MET A 473 28.35 -21.52 -11.95
C MET A 473 27.65 -20.16 -11.99
N SER A 474 26.79 -19.87 -11.01
CA SER A 474 26.21 -18.54 -10.84
C SER A 474 27.21 -17.57 -10.20
N MET A 475 26.96 -16.26 -10.31
CA MET A 475 27.85 -15.25 -9.72
C MET A 475 27.97 -15.44 -8.20
N ALA A 476 26.87 -15.81 -7.53
CA ALA A 476 26.89 -16.11 -6.10
C ALA A 476 27.81 -17.29 -5.76
N GLN A 477 27.76 -18.38 -6.56
CA GLN A 477 28.65 -19.53 -6.40
C GLN A 477 30.11 -19.18 -6.71
N TYR A 478 30.36 -18.37 -7.74
CA TYR A 478 31.70 -17.89 -8.09
C TYR A 478 32.33 -17.09 -6.95
N LEU A 479 31.60 -16.12 -6.40
CA LEU A 479 32.07 -15.32 -5.27
C LEU A 479 32.29 -16.16 -4.01
N TYR A 480 31.48 -17.20 -3.80
CA TYR A 480 31.70 -18.15 -2.72
C TYR A 480 33.00 -18.94 -2.91
N ALA A 481 33.23 -19.47 -4.12
CA ALA A 481 34.45 -20.20 -4.49
C ALA A 481 35.73 -19.35 -4.40
N LEU A 482 35.64 -18.02 -4.56
CA LEU A 482 36.76 -17.10 -4.37
C LEU A 482 37.16 -16.89 -2.90
N ASN A 483 36.22 -17.02 -1.95
CA ASN A 483 36.43 -16.62 -0.55
C ASN A 483 36.54 -17.78 0.45
N LEU A 484 36.08 -18.98 0.08
CA LEU A 484 35.99 -20.14 0.96
C LEU A 484 36.47 -21.40 0.23
N ASP A 485 36.96 -22.37 1.01
CA ASP A 485 37.25 -23.72 0.53
C ASP A 485 36.02 -24.30 -0.20
N ASN A 486 36.26 -25.05 -1.28
CA ASN A 486 35.46 -25.18 -2.51
C ASN A 486 34.07 -25.85 -2.41
N ARG A 487 33.33 -25.66 -1.31
CA ARG A 487 32.06 -26.32 -0.98
C ARG A 487 30.85 -25.45 -1.32
N TYR A 488 30.68 -25.10 -2.59
CA TYR A 488 29.41 -24.55 -3.07
C TYR A 488 28.45 -25.69 -3.42
N ARG A 489 27.15 -25.50 -3.21
CA ARG A 489 26.11 -26.44 -3.64
C ARG A 489 25.92 -26.34 -5.13
N ASN A 490 26.22 -27.41 -5.85
CA ASN A 490 26.09 -27.45 -7.30
C ASN A 490 24.75 -28.07 -7.67
N GLU A 491 23.75 -27.22 -7.88
CA GLU A 491 22.41 -27.63 -8.27
C GLU A 491 22.43 -28.34 -9.63
N LYS A 492 21.72 -29.46 -9.72
CA LYS A 492 21.56 -30.23 -10.95
C LYS A 492 20.18 -29.99 -11.57
N GLU A 493 19.14 -30.35 -10.83
CA GLU A 493 17.75 -30.24 -11.30
C GLU A 493 16.89 -29.67 -10.20
N ARG A 494 15.93 -28.82 -10.58
CA ARG A 494 14.92 -28.30 -9.67
C ARG A 494 13.56 -28.31 -10.34
N TYR A 495 12.62 -28.96 -9.67
CA TYR A 495 11.21 -29.04 -10.06
C TYR A 495 10.39 -28.32 -9.00
N THR A 496 9.51 -27.42 -9.42
CA THR A 496 8.59 -26.72 -8.52
C THR A 496 7.20 -26.71 -9.13
N ILE A 497 6.20 -27.18 -8.40
CA ILE A 497 4.80 -27.18 -8.82
C ILE A 497 3.96 -26.64 -7.67
N THR A 498 3.16 -25.62 -7.95
CA THR A 498 2.21 -25.04 -7.01
C THR A 498 0.84 -24.95 -7.67
N LEU A 499 -0.13 -25.62 -7.07
CA LEU A 499 -1.52 -25.68 -7.52
C LEU A 499 -2.43 -25.21 -6.40
N SER A 500 -3.36 -24.33 -6.72
CA SER A 500 -4.47 -23.94 -5.84
C SER A 500 -5.80 -24.09 -6.56
N LYS A 501 -6.77 -24.73 -5.92
CA LYS A 501 -8.10 -24.99 -6.47
C LYS A 501 -9.14 -24.59 -5.43
N ASN A 502 -10.04 -23.69 -5.81
CA ASN A 502 -11.23 -23.38 -5.03
C ASN A 502 -12.44 -24.02 -5.70
N PHE A 503 -13.24 -24.75 -4.92
CA PHE A 503 -14.49 -25.34 -5.37
C PHE A 503 -15.63 -24.41 -4.92
N ALA A 504 -16.11 -23.57 -5.84
CA ALA A 504 -17.18 -22.61 -5.56
C ALA A 504 -18.43 -23.32 -5.04
N THR A 505 -19.15 -22.63 -4.16
CA THR A 505 -20.32 -23.19 -3.47
C THR A 505 -21.51 -23.44 -4.40
N GLN A 506 -21.53 -22.81 -5.57
CA GLN A 506 -22.66 -22.80 -6.50
C GLN A 506 -22.59 -23.90 -7.58
N GLU A 507 -21.43 -24.51 -7.84
CA GLU A 507 -21.22 -25.37 -9.03
C GLU A 507 -20.67 -26.79 -8.75
N SER A 508 -20.39 -27.13 -7.49
CA SER A 508 -19.80 -28.43 -7.13
C SER A 508 -20.80 -29.37 -6.48
N SER A 509 -20.62 -30.69 -6.66
CA SER A 509 -21.34 -31.72 -5.88
C SER A 509 -21.28 -31.40 -4.39
N SER A 510 -22.32 -31.77 -3.61
CA SER A 510 -22.48 -31.34 -2.21
C SER A 510 -21.27 -31.61 -1.32
N VAL A 511 -20.45 -32.62 -1.67
CA VAL A 511 -19.26 -33.00 -0.90
C VAL A 511 -18.07 -32.08 -1.14
N LEU A 512 -17.90 -31.52 -2.35
CA LEU A 512 -16.75 -30.67 -2.69
C LEU A 512 -17.05 -29.16 -2.61
N SER A 513 -18.32 -28.78 -2.52
CA SER A 513 -18.74 -27.38 -2.36
C SER A 513 -18.05 -26.68 -1.18
N GLY A 514 -17.44 -25.51 -1.43
CA GLY A 514 -16.76 -24.71 -0.41
C GLY A 514 -15.39 -25.23 0.03
N LEU A 515 -14.81 -26.20 -0.69
CA LEU A 515 -13.47 -26.72 -0.45
C LEU A 515 -12.41 -25.84 -1.15
N SER A 516 -11.37 -25.44 -0.43
CA SER A 516 -10.16 -24.83 -0.96
C SER A 516 -8.99 -25.80 -0.80
N THR A 517 -8.27 -26.05 -1.87
CA THR A 517 -7.16 -27.00 -1.95
C THR A 517 -5.89 -26.28 -2.38
N TYR A 518 -4.78 -26.55 -1.69
CA TYR A 518 -3.45 -26.08 -2.03
C TYR A 518 -2.49 -27.27 -2.06
N VAL A 519 -1.73 -27.40 -3.14
CA VAL A 519 -0.73 -28.46 -3.33
C VAL A 519 0.58 -27.81 -3.71
N THR A 520 1.65 -28.23 -3.05
CA THR A 520 3.01 -27.81 -3.36
C THR A 520 3.91 -29.04 -3.51
N TYR A 521 4.78 -29.02 -4.50
CA TYR A 521 5.81 -30.03 -4.73
C TYR A 521 7.08 -29.33 -5.19
N THR A 522 8.18 -29.55 -4.48
CA THR A 522 9.50 -29.02 -4.80
C THR A 522 10.50 -30.15 -4.66
N ARG A 523 11.32 -30.36 -5.68
CA ARG A 523 12.40 -31.35 -5.68
C ARG A 523 13.65 -30.70 -6.23
N GLN A 524 14.72 -30.70 -5.44
CA GLN A 524 16.01 -30.15 -5.82
C GLN A 524 17.09 -31.22 -5.67
N THR A 525 17.83 -31.44 -6.74
CA THR A 525 18.94 -32.40 -6.78
C THR A 525 20.25 -31.66 -6.99
N TYR A 526 21.34 -32.23 -6.49
CA TYR A 526 22.67 -31.62 -6.54
C TYR A 526 23.68 -32.61 -7.13
N TRP A 527 24.71 -32.10 -7.79
CA TRP A 527 25.82 -32.90 -8.29
C TRP A 527 26.77 -33.38 -7.18
N ASN A 528 26.81 -32.66 -6.05
CA ASN A 528 27.77 -32.86 -4.98
C ASN A 528 27.14 -32.92 -3.57
N GLU A 529 25.81 -32.86 -3.45
CA GLU A 529 25.09 -32.96 -2.19
C GLU A 529 23.87 -33.90 -2.32
N ALA A 530 23.27 -34.24 -1.18
CA ALA A 530 22.03 -35.01 -1.16
C ALA A 530 20.86 -34.18 -1.72
N GLN A 531 19.91 -34.87 -2.37
CA GLN A 531 18.67 -34.26 -2.83
C GLN A 531 17.84 -33.71 -1.67
N GLN A 532 16.95 -32.77 -1.98
CA GLN A 532 16.02 -32.14 -1.07
C GLN A 532 14.64 -32.14 -1.68
N ASP A 533 13.65 -32.66 -0.95
CA ASP A 533 12.29 -32.82 -1.41
C ASP A 533 11.32 -32.17 -0.42
N ARG A 534 10.36 -31.40 -0.92
CA ARG A 534 9.25 -30.87 -0.11
C ARG A 534 7.97 -31.05 -0.86
N TYR A 535 6.99 -31.70 -0.24
CA TYR A 535 5.66 -31.77 -0.80
C TYR A 535 4.61 -31.68 0.28
N GLY A 536 3.47 -31.10 -0.08
CA GLY A 536 2.38 -30.97 0.85
C GLY A 536 1.06 -30.61 0.20
N ILE A 537 0.01 -30.92 0.93
CA ILE A 537 -1.38 -30.72 0.55
C ILE A 537 -2.07 -30.05 1.75
N SER A 538 -2.81 -28.98 1.49
CA SER A 538 -3.66 -28.31 2.47
C SER A 538 -5.07 -28.20 1.92
N LEU A 539 -6.05 -28.71 2.68
CA LEU A 539 -7.47 -28.72 2.36
C LEU A 539 -8.20 -27.90 3.44
N ASN A 540 -9.02 -26.96 3.01
CA ASN A 540 -9.81 -26.09 3.88
C ASN A 540 -11.26 -26.13 3.45
N LYS A 541 -12.19 -26.40 4.36
CA LYS A 541 -13.62 -26.42 4.05
C LYS A 541 -14.43 -25.80 5.17
N TYR A 542 -15.43 -25.00 4.81
CA TYR A 542 -16.46 -24.57 5.73
C TYR A 542 -17.64 -25.56 5.71
N LEU A 543 -18.08 -25.96 6.89
CA LEU A 543 -19.12 -26.96 7.11
C LEU A 543 -20.20 -26.39 8.03
N ASP A 544 -21.44 -26.73 7.73
CA ASP A 544 -22.58 -26.45 8.61
C ASP A 544 -23.07 -27.78 9.20
N ILE A 545 -23.10 -27.90 10.53
CA ILE A 545 -23.54 -29.11 11.25
C ILE A 545 -24.58 -28.70 12.30
N GLY A 546 -25.85 -29.00 12.02
CA GLY A 546 -26.96 -28.66 12.91
C GLY A 546 -27.10 -27.15 13.12
N THR A 547 -26.99 -26.70 14.37
CA THR A 547 -27.05 -25.28 14.74
C THR A 547 -25.70 -24.55 14.56
N PHE A 548 -24.60 -25.28 14.42
CA PHE A 548 -23.27 -24.70 14.23
C PHE A 548 -23.02 -24.48 12.75
N LYS A 549 -23.01 -23.22 12.34
CA LYS A 549 -22.72 -22.79 10.97
C LYS A 549 -21.29 -22.26 10.86
N GLY A 550 -20.66 -22.45 9.71
CA GLY A 550 -19.32 -21.92 9.44
C GLY A 550 -18.19 -22.63 10.19
N ILE A 551 -18.33 -23.92 10.50
CA ILE A 551 -17.25 -24.73 11.07
C ILE A 551 -16.12 -24.81 10.05
N ALA A 552 -14.95 -24.29 10.39
CA ALA A 552 -13.78 -24.37 9.52
C ALA A 552 -13.00 -25.66 9.79
N ALA A 553 -12.96 -26.57 8.83
CA ALA A 553 -12.13 -27.76 8.84
C ALA A 553 -10.87 -27.54 7.99
N ASN A 554 -9.69 -27.76 8.58
CA ASN A 554 -8.40 -27.71 7.89
C ASN A 554 -7.69 -29.06 8.04
N LEU A 555 -7.22 -29.61 6.92
CA LEU A 555 -6.31 -30.75 6.88
C LEU A 555 -5.05 -30.33 6.13
N SER A 556 -3.90 -30.45 6.77
CA SER A 556 -2.61 -30.09 6.19
C SER A 556 -1.63 -31.25 6.37
N VAL A 557 -1.00 -31.67 5.27
CA VAL A 557 -0.01 -32.75 5.25
C VAL A 557 1.23 -32.24 4.55
N TYR A 558 2.40 -32.33 5.19
CA TYR A 558 3.68 -31.98 4.58
C TYR A 558 4.74 -33.03 4.91
N ARG A 559 5.54 -33.40 3.91
CA ARG A 559 6.85 -34.04 4.10
C ARG A 559 7.92 -33.08 3.63
N THR A 560 8.96 -32.91 4.44
CA THR A 560 10.17 -32.18 4.07
C THR A 560 11.37 -33.10 4.27
N GLU A 561 12.20 -33.23 3.25
CA GLU A 561 13.50 -33.89 3.31
C GLU A 561 14.59 -32.86 3.07
N PHE A 562 15.41 -32.61 4.10
CA PHE A 562 16.51 -31.65 4.03
C PHE A 562 17.74 -32.23 4.74
N ASN A 563 18.91 -32.21 4.08
CA ASN A 563 20.15 -32.79 4.61
C ASN A 563 20.00 -34.24 5.12
N ARG A 564 19.31 -35.11 4.36
CA ARG A 564 19.00 -36.52 4.71
C ARG A 564 18.15 -36.72 5.98
N ARG A 565 17.50 -35.66 6.45
CA ARG A 565 16.51 -35.73 7.53
C ARG A 565 15.13 -35.54 6.93
N THR A 566 14.23 -36.47 7.24
CA THR A 566 12.82 -36.40 6.86
C THR A 566 12.00 -35.91 8.04
N ASP A 567 11.20 -34.89 7.82
CA ASP A 567 10.22 -34.38 8.77
C ASP A 567 8.82 -34.45 8.15
N ASP A 568 7.97 -35.29 8.74
CA ASP A 568 6.58 -35.54 8.38
C ASP A 568 5.65 -34.82 9.34
N SER A 569 4.67 -34.12 8.79
CA SER A 569 3.64 -33.43 9.54
C SER A 569 2.26 -33.68 8.94
N LEU A 570 1.32 -34.05 9.79
CA LEU A 570 -0.10 -34.16 9.52
C LEU A 570 -0.81 -33.31 10.58
N TYR A 571 -1.69 -32.43 10.15
CA TYR A 571 -2.46 -31.58 11.04
C TYR A 571 -3.91 -31.53 10.58
N LEU A 572 -4.82 -31.87 11.47
CA LEU A 572 -6.26 -31.77 11.27
C LEU A 572 -6.82 -30.84 12.33
N SER A 573 -7.61 -29.83 11.96
CA SER A 573 -8.30 -28.97 12.92
C SER A 573 -9.72 -28.64 12.51
N PHE A 574 -10.61 -28.61 13.49
CA PHE A 574 -11.96 -28.12 13.39
C PHE A 574 -12.11 -26.89 14.26
N SER A 575 -12.53 -25.76 13.68
CA SER A 575 -12.78 -24.51 14.40
C SER A 575 -14.27 -24.18 14.34
N ILE A 576 -14.93 -24.29 15.48
CA ILE A 576 -16.36 -24.11 15.67
C ILE A 576 -16.61 -22.71 16.23
N PRO A 577 -17.36 -21.84 15.53
CA PRO A 577 -17.80 -20.57 16.10
C PRO A 577 -18.91 -20.82 17.13
N LEU A 578 -18.71 -20.33 18.36
CA LEU A 578 -19.71 -20.37 19.44
C LEU A 578 -20.58 -19.08 19.49
N GLY A 579 -20.41 -18.21 18.50
CA GLY A 579 -21.04 -16.91 18.36
C GLY A 579 -20.18 -16.02 17.45
N GLU A 580 -20.40 -14.71 17.48
CA GLU A 580 -19.60 -13.76 16.68
C GLU A 580 -18.18 -13.56 17.24
N LYS A 581 -17.98 -13.81 18.54
CA LYS A 581 -16.78 -13.41 19.28
C LYS A 581 -15.88 -14.58 19.67
N ASP A 582 -16.47 -15.76 19.85
CA ASP A 582 -15.82 -16.91 20.48
C ASP A 582 -15.68 -18.06 19.50
N ARG A 583 -14.51 -18.70 19.49
CA ARG A 583 -14.25 -19.90 18.69
C ARG A 583 -13.60 -20.97 19.53
N LEU A 584 -14.16 -22.18 19.44
CA LEU A 584 -13.59 -23.39 20.02
C LEU A 584 -12.97 -24.22 18.90
N SER A 585 -11.68 -24.51 19.01
CA SER A 585 -10.94 -25.26 18.01
C SER A 585 -10.39 -26.55 18.60
N TYR A 586 -10.67 -27.68 17.95
CA TYR A 586 -10.08 -28.98 18.26
C TYR A 586 -9.11 -29.36 17.15
N SER A 587 -7.91 -29.78 17.50
CA SER A 587 -6.88 -30.14 16.53
C SER A 587 -6.12 -31.40 16.92
N VAL A 588 -5.71 -32.15 15.91
CA VAL A 588 -4.89 -33.35 16.03
C VAL A 588 -3.69 -33.17 15.11
N GLY A 589 -2.49 -33.18 15.68
CA GLY A 589 -1.24 -33.14 14.95
C GLY A 589 -0.46 -34.43 15.08
N ARG A 590 0.15 -34.91 14.01
CA ARG A 590 1.19 -35.95 14.03
C ARG A 590 2.45 -35.36 13.41
N TYR A 591 3.55 -35.40 14.14
CA TYR A 591 4.84 -34.86 13.77
C TYR A 591 5.89 -35.96 13.94
N ASN A 592 6.38 -36.51 12.83
CA ASN A 592 7.18 -37.73 12.79
C ASN A 592 6.49 -38.88 13.57
N ASP A 593 7.13 -39.34 14.66
CA ASP A 593 6.61 -40.41 15.51
C ASP A 593 5.68 -39.92 16.63
N GLY A 594 5.63 -38.61 16.88
CA GLY A 594 4.82 -38.02 17.93
C GLY A 594 3.43 -37.64 17.45
N SER A 595 2.40 -37.83 18.27
CA SER A 595 1.07 -37.24 18.07
C SER A 595 0.74 -36.27 19.19
N ASN A 596 -0.15 -35.32 18.91
CA ASN A 596 -0.73 -34.45 19.89
C ASN A 596 -2.19 -34.16 19.57
N GLN A 597 -2.98 -33.93 20.60
CA GLN A 597 -4.35 -33.47 20.50
C GLN A 597 -4.46 -32.19 21.31
N ALA A 598 -5.00 -31.13 20.71
CA ALA A 598 -5.12 -29.83 21.35
C ALA A 598 -6.54 -29.29 21.26
N LEU A 599 -7.01 -28.71 22.35
CA LEU A 599 -8.23 -27.93 22.45
C LEU A 599 -7.83 -26.47 22.69
N THR A 600 -8.31 -25.58 21.83
CA THR A 600 -8.02 -24.15 21.89
C THR A 600 -9.31 -23.35 21.95
N TYR A 601 -9.45 -22.51 22.97
CA TYR A 601 -10.48 -21.50 23.02
C TYR A 601 -9.87 -20.16 22.65
N SER A 602 -10.54 -19.41 21.77
CA SER A 602 -10.09 -18.09 21.33
C SER A 602 -11.24 -17.10 21.37
N ASN A 603 -10.93 -15.88 21.81
CA ASN A 603 -11.85 -14.77 21.85
C ASN A 603 -11.30 -13.63 20.99
N ASN A 604 -12.12 -13.18 20.05
CA ASN A 604 -11.85 -12.09 19.13
C ASN A 604 -12.92 -10.99 19.25
N ALA A 605 -13.46 -10.79 20.45
CA ALA A 605 -14.54 -9.82 20.71
C ALA A 605 -14.14 -8.38 20.35
N ASP A 606 -12.90 -8.02 20.63
CA ASP A 606 -12.25 -6.80 20.14
C ASP A 606 -11.13 -7.22 19.19
N PRO A 607 -11.21 -6.92 17.88
CA PRO A 607 -10.15 -7.23 16.92
C PRO A 607 -8.79 -6.61 17.29
N ARG A 608 -8.76 -5.59 18.16
CA ARG A 608 -7.51 -4.99 18.67
C ARG A 608 -6.96 -5.68 19.91
N ARG A 609 -7.71 -6.59 20.53
CA ARG A 609 -7.37 -7.30 21.78
C ARG A 609 -7.85 -8.73 21.70
N THR A 610 -7.10 -9.55 20.99
CA THR A 610 -7.43 -10.96 20.78
C THR A 610 -6.63 -11.83 21.74
N TRP A 611 -7.22 -12.91 22.24
CA TRP A 611 -6.51 -13.87 23.06
C TRP A 611 -6.96 -15.30 22.81
N ASN A 612 -6.06 -16.24 23.10
CA ASN A 612 -6.36 -17.66 23.06
C ASN A 612 -5.75 -18.39 24.24
N LEU A 613 -6.39 -19.48 24.62
CA LEU A 613 -5.91 -20.44 25.60
C LEU A 613 -6.01 -21.82 24.97
N SER A 614 -4.91 -22.56 24.97
CA SER A 614 -4.83 -23.92 24.45
C SER A 614 -4.34 -24.90 25.50
N THR A 615 -4.92 -26.09 25.49
CA THR A 615 -4.44 -27.25 26.22
C THR A 615 -4.18 -28.37 25.23
N ARG A 616 -3.08 -29.09 25.42
CA ARG A 616 -2.62 -30.13 24.51
C ARG A 616 -2.10 -31.32 25.30
N HIS A 617 -2.41 -32.52 24.84
CA HIS A 617 -1.82 -33.77 25.32
C HIS A 617 -0.93 -34.32 24.22
N ASP A 618 0.31 -34.70 24.57
CA ASP A 618 1.21 -35.39 23.65
C ASP A 618 1.08 -36.92 23.76
N SER A 619 1.70 -37.64 22.83
CA SER A 619 1.68 -39.11 22.78
C SER A 619 2.35 -39.80 23.97
N LYS A 620 2.95 -39.04 24.90
CA LYS A 620 3.51 -39.52 26.17
C LYS A 620 2.67 -39.03 27.36
N GLU A 621 1.43 -38.63 27.10
CA GLU A 621 0.44 -38.13 28.07
C GLU A 621 0.89 -36.90 28.87
N ASN A 622 1.91 -36.17 28.41
CA ASN A 622 2.29 -34.92 29.08
C ASN A 622 1.30 -33.82 28.71
N THR A 623 0.79 -33.14 29.73
CA THR A 623 -0.05 -31.96 29.53
C THR A 623 0.80 -30.75 29.13
N TYR A 624 0.32 -30.02 28.14
CA TYR A 624 0.85 -28.74 27.68
C TYR A 624 -0.26 -27.70 27.77
N LEU A 625 0.04 -26.54 28.34
CA LEU A 625 -0.86 -25.40 28.43
C LEU A 625 -0.17 -24.21 27.76
N SER A 626 -0.88 -23.47 26.92
CA SER A 626 -0.38 -22.20 26.44
C SER A 626 -1.48 -21.16 26.30
N GLY A 627 -1.10 -19.90 26.41
CA GLY A 627 -1.99 -18.78 26.17
C GLY A 627 -1.25 -17.68 25.44
N ASN A 628 -1.92 -17.03 24.50
CA ASN A 628 -1.39 -15.88 23.78
C ASN A 628 -2.37 -14.71 23.86
N TYR A 629 -1.82 -13.50 24.03
CA TYR A 629 -2.55 -12.24 24.03
C TYR A 629 -1.92 -11.31 23.00
N THR A 630 -2.73 -10.76 22.10
CA THR A 630 -2.29 -9.78 21.09
C THR A 630 -3.06 -8.48 21.27
N HIS A 631 -2.33 -7.38 21.36
CA HIS A 631 -2.87 -6.03 21.42
C HIS A 631 -2.35 -5.19 20.25
N LEU A 632 -3.27 -4.74 19.40
CA LEU A 632 -3.01 -3.81 18.30
C LEU A 632 -3.23 -2.38 18.78
N ALA A 633 -2.18 -1.75 19.32
CA ALA A 633 -2.27 -0.39 19.86
C ALA A 633 -1.99 0.66 18.78
N PRO A 634 -2.46 1.91 18.95
CA PRO A 634 -2.22 3.00 17.98
C PRO A 634 -0.75 3.35 17.76
N MET A 635 0.14 2.98 18.68
CA MET A 635 1.57 3.31 18.62
C MET A 635 2.49 2.10 18.33
N THR A 636 2.01 0.88 18.58
CA THR A 636 2.78 -0.36 18.40
C THR A 636 1.85 -1.57 18.48
N ASP A 637 2.16 -2.62 17.76
CA ASP A 637 1.54 -3.93 17.96
C ASP A 637 2.35 -4.72 19.00
N ALA A 638 1.66 -5.40 19.91
CA ALA A 638 2.26 -6.20 20.95
C ALA A 638 1.62 -7.59 21.02
N THR A 639 2.44 -8.63 21.10
CA THR A 639 1.99 -10.01 21.36
C THR A 639 2.79 -10.56 22.54
N VAL A 640 2.11 -11.22 23.48
CA VAL A 640 2.73 -11.92 24.61
C VAL A 640 2.14 -13.32 24.68
N GLY A 641 3.01 -14.32 24.83
CA GLY A 641 2.63 -15.72 24.92
C GLY A 641 3.30 -16.40 26.10
N VAL A 642 2.56 -17.27 26.77
CA VAL A 642 3.08 -18.15 27.83
C VAL A 642 2.76 -19.60 27.47
N ALA A 643 3.69 -20.50 27.73
CA ALA A 643 3.49 -21.92 27.60
C ALA A 643 4.16 -22.69 28.75
N TRP A 644 3.55 -23.78 29.14
CA TRP A 644 4.04 -24.69 30.16
C TRP A 644 3.86 -26.12 29.65
N GLN A 645 4.92 -26.91 29.72
CA GLN A 645 4.87 -28.33 29.43
C GLN A 645 5.30 -29.12 30.68
N GLN A 646 4.43 -30.03 31.09
CA GLN A 646 4.65 -30.91 32.23
C GLN A 646 6.03 -31.59 32.14
N ASP A 647 6.78 -31.53 33.24
CA ASP A 647 8.09 -32.14 33.45
C ASP A 647 9.17 -31.81 32.40
N ARG A 648 8.97 -30.72 31.65
CA ARG A 648 9.94 -30.25 30.64
C ARG A 648 10.37 -28.81 30.83
N TYR A 649 9.46 -27.85 30.64
CA TYR A 649 9.83 -26.43 30.62
C TYR A 649 8.64 -25.48 30.82
N THR A 650 8.97 -24.26 31.22
CA THR A 650 8.10 -23.08 31.13
C THR A 650 8.71 -22.12 30.11
N TYR A 651 7.89 -21.57 29.23
CA TYR A 651 8.28 -20.72 28.12
C TYR A 651 7.46 -19.43 28.13
N LEU A 652 8.14 -18.30 28.04
CA LEU A 652 7.53 -16.98 27.89
C LEU A 652 8.07 -16.37 26.60
N ASN A 653 7.21 -15.89 25.71
CA ASN A 653 7.58 -15.19 24.50
C ASN A 653 6.84 -13.85 24.38
N GLY A 654 7.40 -12.94 23.61
CA GLY A 654 6.75 -11.71 23.26
C GLY A 654 7.32 -11.08 21.99
N SER A 655 6.52 -10.26 21.32
CA SER A 655 6.94 -9.45 20.18
C SER A 655 6.35 -8.04 20.24
N LEU A 656 7.14 -7.05 19.84
CA LEU A 656 6.72 -5.66 19.62
C LEU A 656 7.05 -5.26 18.19
N ARG A 657 6.07 -4.72 17.48
CA ARG A 657 6.21 -4.30 16.07
C ARG A 657 5.63 -2.90 15.88
N GLY A 658 6.43 -1.98 15.38
CA GLY A 658 5.99 -0.61 15.15
C GLY A 658 7.06 0.24 14.48
N GLY A 659 6.84 1.54 14.48
CA GLY A 659 7.84 2.50 14.03
C GLY A 659 7.59 3.89 14.55
N ILE A 660 8.59 4.75 14.40
CA ILE A 660 8.57 6.14 14.82
C ILE A 660 8.93 6.98 13.61
N THR A 661 8.15 8.04 13.36
CA THR A 661 8.43 9.01 12.30
C THR A 661 8.51 10.40 12.91
N ALA A 662 9.60 11.09 12.61
CA ALA A 662 9.88 12.45 13.05
C ALA A 662 9.97 13.37 11.84
N THR A 663 9.26 14.48 11.85
CA THR A 663 9.32 15.51 10.81
C THR A 663 9.43 16.88 11.46
N ARG A 664 9.51 17.95 10.64
CA ARG A 664 9.44 19.32 11.16
C ARG A 664 8.14 19.63 11.92
N HIS A 665 7.08 18.84 11.71
CA HIS A 665 5.78 19.02 12.37
C HIS A 665 5.71 18.30 13.72
N GLY A 666 6.63 17.38 14.01
CA GLY A 666 6.73 16.68 15.29
C GLY A 666 7.01 15.20 15.13
N VAL A 667 6.73 14.42 16.17
CA VAL A 667 7.06 12.99 16.26
C VAL A 667 5.80 12.19 16.60
N ALA A 668 5.58 11.10 15.87
CA ALA A 668 4.53 10.14 16.18
C ALA A 668 5.02 8.71 15.96
N ALA A 669 4.60 7.82 16.86
CA ALA A 669 4.76 6.38 16.72
C ALA A 669 3.56 5.78 15.96
N HIS A 670 3.75 4.62 15.35
CA HIS A 670 2.74 3.91 14.59
C HIS A 670 2.87 2.39 14.77
N PRO A 671 1.77 1.64 14.58
CA PRO A 671 1.79 0.18 14.62
C PRO A 671 2.57 -0.40 13.43
N LYS A 672 2.49 -1.72 13.24
CA LYS A 672 3.20 -2.40 12.16
C LYS A 672 2.90 -1.76 10.79
N GLY A 673 3.92 -1.71 9.94
CA GLY A 673 3.82 -1.27 8.55
C GLY A 673 5.03 -1.76 7.75
N ASN A 674 5.11 -1.36 6.48
CA ASN A 674 6.25 -1.71 5.64
C ASN A 674 7.52 -1.00 6.12
N GLN A 675 8.52 -1.75 6.60
CA GLN A 675 9.80 -1.20 7.07
C GLN A 675 10.46 -0.31 6.00
N GLY A 676 10.85 0.91 6.37
CA GLY A 676 11.41 1.94 5.48
C GLY A 676 10.45 2.44 4.40
N GLY A 677 9.20 1.99 4.41
CA GLY A 677 8.19 2.23 3.38
C GLY A 677 7.43 3.54 3.53
N THR A 678 6.52 3.77 2.58
CA THR A 678 5.66 4.96 2.48
C THR A 678 4.69 5.05 3.65
N ARG A 679 4.49 6.27 4.14
CA ARG A 679 3.65 6.57 5.30
C ARG A 679 3.07 7.97 5.20
N ILE A 680 1.95 8.21 5.89
CA ILE A 680 1.29 9.51 5.98
C ILE A 680 1.35 9.99 7.43
N MET A 681 1.99 11.13 7.67
CA MET A 681 1.84 11.89 8.90
C MET A 681 0.60 12.77 8.79
N VAL A 682 -0.33 12.57 9.71
CA VAL A 682 -1.55 13.37 9.82
C VAL A 682 -1.41 14.35 10.97
N ASP A 683 -1.98 15.54 10.78
CA ASP A 683 -1.98 16.62 11.75
C ASP A 683 -3.39 17.18 11.87
N THR A 684 -3.98 17.03 13.05
CA THR A 684 -5.31 17.54 13.39
C THR A 684 -5.24 18.67 14.40
N GLU A 685 -4.05 19.03 14.89
CA GLU A 685 -3.82 19.92 16.05
C GLU A 685 -4.51 19.46 17.36
N GLN A 686 -5.24 18.35 17.35
CA GLN A 686 -6.09 17.85 18.44
C GLN A 686 -5.81 16.39 18.74
N ALA A 687 -5.68 16.05 20.02
CA ALA A 687 -5.40 14.68 20.45
C ALA A 687 -6.62 13.75 20.35
N GLY A 688 -6.37 12.45 20.17
CA GLY A 688 -7.42 11.42 20.21
C GLY A 688 -8.36 11.41 19.00
N VAL A 689 -7.94 11.95 17.85
CA VAL A 689 -8.70 11.91 16.59
C VAL A 689 -8.40 10.58 15.88
N PRO A 690 -9.40 9.69 15.71
CA PRO A 690 -9.21 8.38 15.09
C PRO A 690 -9.31 8.43 13.55
N PHE A 691 -8.64 7.50 12.88
CA PHE A 691 -8.67 7.38 11.41
C PHE A 691 -9.24 6.04 10.93
N THR A 692 -10.13 6.10 9.92
CA THR A 692 -10.80 4.92 9.35
C THR A 692 -9.82 3.94 8.72
N GLY A 693 -10.10 2.63 8.83
CA GLY A 693 -9.26 1.58 8.23
C GLY A 693 -7.91 1.38 8.92
N SER A 694 -7.69 2.04 10.06
CA SER A 694 -6.50 1.89 10.89
C SER A 694 -6.90 1.86 12.38
N GLN A 695 -5.99 1.39 13.24
CA GLN A 695 -6.11 1.55 14.69
C GLN A 695 -5.41 2.81 15.21
N VAL A 696 -5.02 3.72 14.32
CA VAL A 696 -4.22 4.91 14.64
C VAL A 696 -5.13 6.05 15.11
N GLU A 697 -4.69 6.74 16.16
CA GLU A 697 -5.28 7.95 16.69
C GLU A 697 -4.19 9.00 16.91
N THR A 698 -4.54 10.29 16.84
CA THR A 698 -3.57 11.36 17.07
C THR A 698 -3.08 11.38 18.51
N ASN A 699 -1.77 11.60 18.66
CA ASN A 699 -1.14 11.75 19.97
C ASN A 699 -1.52 13.09 20.63
N ARG A 700 -0.98 13.35 21.82
CA ARG A 700 -1.21 14.59 22.59
C ARG A 700 -0.89 15.90 21.84
N TYR A 701 -0.13 15.83 20.75
CA TYR A 701 0.24 16.98 19.91
C TYR A 701 -0.62 17.08 18.64
N GLY A 702 -1.65 16.25 18.48
CA GLY A 702 -2.48 16.21 17.27
C GLY A 702 -1.87 15.46 16.10
N LEU A 703 -0.79 14.70 16.33
CA LEU A 703 -0.05 14.01 15.27
C LEU A 703 -0.28 12.50 15.31
N ALA A 704 -0.46 11.89 14.15
CA ALA A 704 -0.45 10.44 13.97
C ALA A 704 0.33 10.06 12.72
N VAL A 705 0.75 8.80 12.64
CA VAL A 705 1.37 8.25 11.42
C VAL A 705 0.62 6.99 11.01
N ILE A 706 0.10 7.02 9.78
CA ILE A 706 -0.48 5.87 9.12
C ILE A 706 0.63 5.23 8.27
N ALA A 707 1.11 4.08 8.72
CA ALA A 707 2.16 3.33 8.03
C ALA A 707 1.57 2.26 7.09
N GLY A 708 2.41 1.71 6.22
CA GLY A 708 1.99 0.66 5.28
C GLY A 708 1.13 1.19 4.11
N THR A 709 1.24 2.48 3.82
CA THR A 709 0.50 3.12 2.72
C THR A 709 1.01 2.64 1.37
N SER A 710 0.09 2.29 0.45
CA SER A 710 0.43 1.91 -0.91
C SER A 710 1.07 3.08 -1.67
N SER A 711 2.17 2.82 -2.37
CA SER A 711 2.89 3.84 -3.16
C SER A 711 2.34 3.92 -4.57
N TYR A 712 2.32 5.11 -5.16
CA TYR A 712 1.78 5.39 -6.50
C TYR A 712 0.28 5.09 -6.66
N TYR A 713 -0.45 5.05 -5.53
CA TYR A 713 -1.90 4.93 -5.47
C TYR A 713 -2.53 6.18 -4.88
N ASP A 714 -3.79 6.44 -5.23
CA ASP A 714 -4.58 7.46 -4.57
C ASP A 714 -5.01 6.91 -3.22
N VAL A 715 -4.53 7.55 -2.15
CA VAL A 715 -4.84 7.10 -0.80
C VAL A 715 -5.70 8.16 -0.13
N SER A 716 -6.96 7.81 0.12
CA SER A 716 -7.86 8.62 0.92
C SER A 716 -7.62 8.36 2.41
N THR A 717 -7.14 9.37 3.12
CA THR A 717 -7.07 9.35 4.58
C THR A 717 -8.32 9.99 5.14
N ARG A 718 -9.03 9.28 6.03
CA ARG A 718 -10.35 9.70 6.54
C ARG A 718 -10.39 9.64 8.06
N ILE A 719 -10.98 10.66 8.68
CA ILE A 719 -11.30 10.67 10.11
C ILE A 719 -12.49 9.71 10.36
N ASP A 720 -12.39 8.86 11.39
CA ASP A 720 -13.47 7.98 11.81
C ASP A 720 -14.49 8.75 12.67
N LEU A 721 -15.49 9.34 12.00
CA LEU A 721 -16.52 10.17 12.64
C LEU A 721 -17.36 9.41 13.69
N GLN A 722 -17.46 8.08 13.57
CA GLN A 722 -18.25 7.27 14.52
C GLN A 722 -17.55 7.13 15.88
N LYS A 723 -16.21 7.25 15.90
CA LYS A 723 -15.38 7.14 17.10
C LYS A 723 -14.81 8.48 17.54
N LEU A 724 -15.20 9.57 16.89
CA LEU A 724 -14.71 10.90 17.20
C LEU A 724 -15.19 11.32 18.61
N PRO A 725 -14.32 11.86 19.47
CA PRO A 725 -14.73 12.37 20.78
C PRO A 725 -15.82 13.45 20.65
N SER A 726 -16.77 13.48 21.59
CA SER A 726 -17.94 14.38 21.53
C SER A 726 -17.58 15.88 21.50
N GLY A 727 -16.47 16.27 22.10
CA GLY A 727 -15.95 17.65 22.08
C GLY A 727 -15.10 18.01 20.86
N ILE A 728 -15.10 17.17 19.82
CA ILE A 728 -14.31 17.38 18.60
C ILE A 728 -15.24 17.37 17.39
N GLU A 729 -14.99 18.27 16.44
CA GLU A 729 -15.67 18.33 15.14
C GLU A 729 -14.62 18.44 14.02
N ALA A 730 -14.81 17.68 12.94
CA ALA A 730 -13.90 17.65 11.81
C ALA A 730 -14.51 18.43 10.63
N MET A 731 -13.93 19.59 10.30
CA MET A 731 -14.34 20.40 9.15
C MET A 731 -13.85 19.79 7.84
N THR A 732 -12.64 19.22 7.87
CA THR A 732 -12.11 18.37 6.81
C THR A 732 -12.15 16.93 7.29
N THR A 733 -12.91 16.07 6.62
CA THR A 733 -13.08 14.67 7.03
C THR A 733 -12.24 13.71 6.19
N VAL A 734 -11.89 14.11 4.97
CA VAL A 734 -11.17 13.30 3.98
C VAL A 734 -10.11 14.16 3.31
N VAL A 735 -8.89 13.63 3.23
CA VAL A 735 -7.83 14.20 2.40
C VAL A 735 -7.21 13.09 1.56
N GLN A 736 -7.08 13.32 0.25
CA GLN A 736 -6.55 12.37 -0.72
C GLN A 736 -5.11 12.73 -1.12
N GLY A 737 -4.46 11.83 -1.84
CA GLY A 737 -3.16 12.11 -2.43
C GLY A 737 -2.36 10.85 -2.72
N THR A 738 -1.39 11.02 -3.63
CA THR A 738 -0.57 9.94 -4.15
C THR A 738 0.87 10.13 -3.75
N LEU A 739 1.47 9.15 -3.11
CA LEU A 739 2.84 9.23 -2.61
C LEU A 739 3.80 8.39 -3.45
N THR A 740 4.96 8.94 -3.74
CA THR A 740 6.10 8.16 -4.26
C THR A 740 6.62 7.17 -3.23
N GLU A 741 7.33 6.14 -3.68
CA GLU A 741 7.86 5.10 -2.80
C GLU A 741 8.79 5.66 -1.70
N GLY A 742 8.53 5.22 -0.46
CA GLY A 742 9.26 5.65 0.73
C GLY A 742 8.96 7.07 1.20
N ALA A 743 8.01 7.79 0.58
CA ALA A 743 7.68 9.15 0.97
C ALA A 743 7.03 9.22 2.36
N ILE A 744 7.27 10.34 3.05
CA ILE A 744 6.52 10.73 4.25
C ILE A 744 5.54 11.80 3.79
N GLY A 745 4.30 11.41 3.50
CA GLY A 745 3.24 12.37 3.18
C GLY A 745 2.84 13.15 4.42
N TYR A 746 2.45 14.42 4.26
CA TYR A 746 1.87 15.22 5.34
C TYR A 746 0.46 15.64 4.94
N ARG A 747 -0.51 15.38 5.81
CA ARG A 747 -1.93 15.72 5.59
C ARG A 747 -2.47 16.43 6.81
N LYS A 748 -2.83 17.69 6.63
CA LYS A 748 -3.47 18.50 7.68
C LYS A 748 -4.98 18.35 7.58
N PHE A 749 -5.64 18.16 8.71
CA PHE A 749 -7.08 18.10 8.84
C PHE A 749 -7.52 19.29 9.70
N ASP A 750 -8.46 20.08 9.19
CA ASP A 750 -9.08 21.13 10.00
C ASP A 750 -10.06 20.49 10.98
N VAL A 751 -9.62 20.41 12.23
CA VAL A 751 -10.40 19.89 13.35
C VAL A 751 -10.54 21.00 14.38
N VAL A 752 -11.75 21.15 14.93
CA VAL A 752 -12.04 22.10 16.00
C VAL A 752 -12.41 21.35 17.27
N SER A 753 -11.86 21.81 18.39
CA SER A 753 -12.16 21.30 19.73
C SER A 753 -13.04 22.31 20.46
N GLY A 754 -14.09 21.84 21.11
CA GLY A 754 -14.97 22.66 21.95
C GLY A 754 -16.39 22.11 22.02
N ALA A 755 -17.23 22.80 22.77
CA ALA A 755 -18.65 22.47 22.84
C ALA A 755 -19.33 22.74 21.49
N LYS A 756 -20.43 22.03 21.26
CA LYS A 756 -21.33 22.25 20.13
C LYS A 756 -22.63 22.79 20.71
N VAL A 757 -23.10 23.93 20.22
CA VAL A 757 -24.30 24.58 20.75
C VAL A 757 -25.22 25.02 19.62
N MET A 758 -26.51 25.00 19.89
CA MET A 758 -27.51 25.63 19.05
C MET A 758 -27.81 27.00 19.64
N ALA A 759 -27.46 28.08 18.95
CA ALA A 759 -27.73 29.42 19.42
C ALA A 759 -28.92 30.03 18.68
N HIS A 760 -29.77 30.76 19.39
CA HIS A 760 -30.66 31.76 18.83
C HIS A 760 -30.05 33.13 19.12
N VAL A 761 -29.59 33.82 18.09
CA VAL A 761 -28.97 35.13 18.16
C VAL A 761 -30.04 36.20 17.95
N ALA A 762 -30.18 37.11 18.91
CA ALA A 762 -31.13 38.22 18.85
C ALA A 762 -30.41 39.56 19.02
N LEU A 763 -30.76 40.55 18.20
CA LEU A 763 -30.25 41.92 18.28
C LEU A 763 -30.85 42.65 19.50
N ALA A 764 -30.24 43.77 19.89
CA ALA A 764 -30.70 44.58 21.03
C ALA A 764 -32.14 45.11 20.89
N ASP A 765 -32.64 45.23 19.66
CA ASP A 765 -34.02 45.63 19.34
C ASP A 765 -35.01 44.46 19.31
N GLY A 766 -34.55 43.24 19.61
CA GLY A 766 -35.36 42.01 19.60
C GLY A 766 -35.54 41.40 18.21
N LYS A 767 -34.97 41.97 17.16
CA LYS A 767 -34.99 41.38 15.81
C LYS A 767 -33.89 40.34 15.65
N ASN A 768 -34.02 39.50 14.62
CA ASN A 768 -33.01 38.53 14.28
C ASN A 768 -31.95 39.16 13.35
N PRO A 769 -30.66 38.77 13.50
CA PRO A 769 -29.67 39.08 12.48
C PRO A 769 -30.09 38.50 11.12
N PRO A 770 -29.65 39.11 10.00
CA PRO A 770 -30.04 38.67 8.67
C PRO A 770 -29.53 37.25 8.38
N PHE A 771 -30.28 36.54 7.51
CA PHE A 771 -29.87 35.25 6.99
C PHE A 771 -28.47 35.33 6.36
N ALA A 772 -27.66 34.28 6.56
CA ALA A 772 -26.28 34.17 6.10
C ALA A 772 -25.26 35.11 6.78
N ALA A 773 -25.62 35.78 7.88
CA ALA A 773 -24.64 36.47 8.71
C ALA A 773 -23.61 35.47 9.27
N GLN A 774 -22.32 35.81 9.16
CA GLN A 774 -21.21 34.95 9.56
C GLN A 774 -20.89 35.13 11.05
N ILE A 775 -20.63 34.03 11.75
CA ILE A 775 -20.14 34.06 13.13
C ILE A 775 -18.67 33.63 13.11
N LYS A 776 -17.79 34.56 13.50
CA LYS A 776 -16.35 34.34 13.60
C LYS A 776 -15.88 34.32 15.04
N ASN A 777 -14.92 33.44 15.34
CA ASN A 777 -14.20 33.48 16.61
C ASN A 777 -13.10 34.57 16.61
N LYS A 778 -12.43 34.77 17.75
CA LYS A 778 -11.29 35.71 17.87
C LYS A 778 -10.11 35.42 16.94
N LYS A 779 -9.99 34.19 16.44
CA LYS A 779 -8.96 33.79 15.46
C LYS A 779 -9.35 34.16 14.02
N GLY A 780 -10.51 34.80 13.81
CA GLY A 780 -11.02 35.17 12.49
C GLY A 780 -11.55 33.99 11.67
N ARG A 781 -11.77 32.82 12.30
CA ARG A 781 -12.31 31.62 11.64
C ARG A 781 -13.83 31.65 11.69
N ASP A 782 -14.47 31.40 10.55
CA ASP A 782 -15.92 31.14 10.45
C ASP A 782 -16.25 29.82 11.17
N ILE A 783 -17.08 29.90 12.21
CA ILE A 783 -17.46 28.73 13.03
C ILE A 783 -18.95 28.41 12.94
N ALA A 784 -19.76 29.34 12.42
CA ALA A 784 -21.17 29.16 12.15
C ALA A 784 -21.69 30.23 11.18
N MET A 785 -22.90 30.00 10.67
CA MET A 785 -23.67 30.96 9.90
C MET A 785 -25.08 31.02 10.47
N ILE A 786 -25.66 32.22 10.50
CA ILE A 786 -27.03 32.44 10.97
C ILE A 786 -28.01 31.99 9.88
N THR A 787 -28.94 31.12 10.28
CA THR A 787 -30.04 30.58 9.46
C THR A 787 -31.35 31.30 9.79
N ASN A 788 -32.47 30.78 9.28
CA ASN A 788 -33.78 31.40 9.50
C ASN A 788 -34.13 31.56 10.98
N GLY A 789 -34.71 32.72 11.30
CA GLY A 789 -35.11 33.04 12.66
C GLY A 789 -33.93 33.16 13.62
N GLY A 790 -32.79 33.71 13.19
CA GLY A 790 -31.64 34.00 14.08
C GLY A 790 -30.93 32.76 14.63
N GLN A 791 -31.21 31.55 14.12
CA GLN A 791 -30.60 30.33 14.64
C GLN A 791 -29.18 30.11 14.08
N ALA A 792 -28.29 29.50 14.84
CA ALA A 792 -26.94 29.15 14.40
C ALA A 792 -26.43 27.89 15.10
N TYR A 793 -25.91 26.94 14.33
CA TYR A 793 -25.17 25.82 14.88
C TYR A 793 -23.70 26.18 15.05
N ILE A 794 -23.28 26.40 16.30
CA ILE A 794 -21.92 26.85 16.61
C ILE A 794 -21.11 25.67 17.14
N THR A 795 -19.97 25.41 16.50
CA THR A 795 -19.09 24.28 16.82
C THR A 795 -17.71 24.74 17.27
N GLY A 796 -17.08 23.95 18.15
CA GLY A 796 -15.70 24.18 18.56
C GLY A 796 -15.51 25.42 19.45
N VAL A 797 -16.48 25.69 20.33
CA VAL A 797 -16.46 26.87 21.19
C VAL A 797 -16.12 26.58 22.65
N SER A 798 -15.55 27.58 23.32
CA SER A 798 -15.19 27.52 24.73
C SER A 798 -16.15 28.34 25.60
N PRO A 799 -16.31 28.00 26.90
CA PRO A 799 -17.05 28.86 27.84
C PRO A 799 -16.48 30.27 27.88
N ASP A 800 -17.35 31.26 28.04
CA ASP A 800 -17.00 32.70 28.06
C ASP A 800 -16.33 33.22 26.76
N GLU A 801 -16.34 32.44 25.67
CA GLU A 801 -15.80 32.87 24.40
C GLU A 801 -16.70 33.93 23.73
N THR A 802 -16.04 34.96 23.20
CA THR A 802 -16.67 36.09 22.50
C THR A 802 -16.55 35.91 21.00
N LEU A 803 -17.68 35.96 20.29
CA LEU A 803 -17.77 35.71 18.86
C LEU A 803 -18.30 36.96 18.15
N SER A 804 -17.72 37.28 17.00
CA SER A 804 -18.13 38.42 16.17
C SER A 804 -19.14 37.98 15.14
N VAL A 805 -20.25 38.72 15.02
CA VAL A 805 -21.27 38.51 13.98
C VAL A 805 -21.07 39.56 12.89
N ILE A 806 -20.92 39.09 11.65
CA ILE A 806 -20.49 39.88 10.50
C ILE A 806 -21.53 39.75 9.38
N TRP A 807 -22.04 40.89 8.91
CA TRP A 807 -22.80 41.01 7.66
C TRP A 807 -22.49 42.38 7.04
N GLU A 808 -22.78 42.57 5.73
CA GLU A 808 -22.34 43.75 4.95
C GLU A 808 -20.81 43.97 4.97
N GLY A 809 -20.02 42.91 5.13
CA GLY A 809 -18.55 43.00 5.11
C GLY A 809 -17.92 43.66 6.34
N ARG A 810 -18.69 43.94 7.40
CA ARG A 810 -18.19 44.52 8.67
C ARG A 810 -18.75 43.79 9.90
N THR A 811 -18.04 43.85 11.01
CA THR A 811 -18.54 43.35 12.30
C THR A 811 -19.63 44.28 12.81
N GLN A 812 -20.81 43.72 13.08
CA GLN A 812 -22.01 44.48 13.43
C GLN A 812 -22.35 44.33 14.91
N CYS A 813 -22.10 43.16 15.48
CA CYS A 813 -22.29 42.92 16.91
C CYS A 813 -21.44 41.74 17.42
N VAL A 814 -21.37 41.59 18.74
CA VAL A 814 -20.63 40.52 19.43
C VAL A 814 -21.56 39.73 20.33
N ILE A 815 -21.44 38.41 20.29
CA ILE A 815 -22.11 37.47 21.20
C ILE A 815 -21.09 36.87 22.18
N THR A 816 -21.51 36.59 23.41
CA THR A 816 -20.67 35.95 24.43
C THR A 816 -21.32 34.66 24.89
N LEU A 817 -20.57 33.56 24.87
CA LEU A 817 -21.04 32.27 25.35
C LEU A 817 -21.06 32.23 26.89
N PRO A 818 -22.00 31.50 27.50
CA PRO A 818 -22.06 31.34 28.95
C PRO A 818 -20.84 30.57 29.50
N SER A 819 -20.61 30.70 30.81
CA SER A 819 -19.52 30.04 31.55
C SER A 819 -19.69 28.53 31.69
N THR A 820 -20.88 28.01 31.42
CA THR A 820 -21.18 26.58 31.36
C THR A 820 -21.80 26.24 30.01
N LEU A 821 -21.20 25.30 29.28
CA LEU A 821 -21.69 24.82 27.98
C LEU A 821 -21.86 23.30 28.05
N ASN A 822 -23.09 22.80 27.88
CA ASN A 822 -23.32 21.38 27.63
C ASN A 822 -23.42 21.10 26.13
N HIS A 823 -23.23 19.83 25.77
CA HIS A 823 -23.25 19.40 24.38
C HIS A 823 -24.67 19.50 23.81
N LEU A 824 -24.83 20.27 22.72
CA LEU A 824 -26.08 20.59 22.03
C LEU A 824 -27.08 21.42 22.84
N ASP A 825 -26.59 22.27 23.77
CA ASP A 825 -27.46 23.23 24.46
C ASP A 825 -28.13 24.20 23.47
N ALA A 826 -29.41 24.50 23.70
CA ALA A 826 -30.13 25.58 23.04
C ALA A 826 -29.93 26.87 23.83
N LEU A 827 -29.10 27.78 23.31
CA LEU A 827 -28.70 29.03 23.96
C LEU A 827 -29.39 30.23 23.32
N LEU A 828 -29.84 31.18 24.13
CA LEU A 828 -30.24 32.51 23.67
C LEU A 828 -29.04 33.46 23.83
N LEU A 829 -28.49 33.96 22.72
CA LEU A 829 -27.30 34.80 22.72
C LEU A 829 -27.65 36.23 22.26
N PRO A 830 -27.66 37.23 23.16
CA PRO A 830 -27.91 38.61 22.77
C PRO A 830 -26.69 39.16 22.02
N CYS A 831 -26.92 39.71 20.83
CA CYS A 831 -25.93 40.41 20.03
C CYS A 831 -25.81 41.86 20.50
N LYS A 832 -24.64 42.23 21.02
CA LYS A 832 -24.35 43.56 21.58
C LYS A 832 -23.46 44.39 20.69
#